data_AF-A0A8C5SXM2-F1
#
_entry.id   AF-A0A8C5SXM2-F1
#
_cell.length_a   1.000
_cell.length_b   1.000
_cell.length_c   1.000
_cell.angle_alpha   90.00
_cell.angle_beta   90.00
_cell.angle_gamma   90.00
#
_symmetry.space_group_name_H-M   'P 1'
#
loop_
_entity.id
_entity.type
_entity.pdbx_description
1 polymer ?
#
loop_
_entity_poly.entity_id
_entity_poly.type
_entity_poly.pdbx_seq_one_letter_code
_entity_poly.pdbx_strand_id
1 'polypeptide(L)'
;MSYSTQEHSLACQNKVSYDTTFSFNYSPELVTITTQFTDELMEQGLTHKILTLISQIDVNIEFEKLQKERGLGSEKHRKEVADLIKECRQALAESLFVWTCQSPLSRDDILILISYLEKVTVEADGSLDRVNLALLLAVLYCFDVSFLEQITEDRDELMRQLPLLTERQYIAAIHTRLQESQPWKLPGLQATVRLAWALTLRGISHFSDVTAFAEFTEADEAMTELAIADNVFLFLTDSVVRAENFYQEEFYIRRIHNLITDFLTLMPMKVKQLRNRADEDARMIHMSIQMGNEPPISVRRDLEHLMLLIAELYKKDPFHLEFSLEYWCPSDSLQSSTIIGSYLGIAHQRPPQRQVVLSKFVRQMGDLLPSTIYIPYLKMLQGLANGPRCSHYCFTLLKGNGSTHAENIQGAGGSPVSWEHFFHSLMLYHEHLRKDLPSAESIQYRHLPLRGITQKEQDGLIAFLQLTKTIVKWSENARLALCEHPQWTPVVIILGLLQCSIHPILKAELLETLSAFGKSPEIAASLWQSLEYTQILQTVRTPGQRQAIGIEVELNEVESRCEEYPLTRAFCQLISTLVESSFPSNLGAGLRPPGFEPYLHFLRESIFLRFRTRAYRRAAEKVNITSLGFVSFLFQNYFTLAVG
;
A
#
# COMPACT_ATOMS: atom_id res chain seq x y z
N MET A 1 24.30 -5.14 -8.38
CA MET A 1 23.12 -5.70 -7.69
C MET A 1 23.02 -7.22 -7.81
N SER A 2 24.07 -7.93 -8.25
CA SER A 2 24.10 -9.39 -8.41
C SER A 2 24.98 -10.12 -7.37
N TYR A 3 25.49 -9.39 -6.36
CA TYR A 3 26.42 -9.94 -5.36
C TYR A 3 25.78 -10.18 -3.99
N SER A 4 24.69 -9.50 -3.62
CA SER A 4 23.98 -9.79 -2.36
C SER A 4 23.21 -11.11 -2.40
N THR A 5 22.73 -11.52 -3.57
CA THR A 5 22.00 -12.78 -3.75
C THR A 5 22.86 -14.03 -3.52
N GLN A 6 24.19 -13.91 -3.61
CA GLN A 6 25.12 -15.02 -3.37
C GLN A 6 25.48 -15.22 -1.89
N GLU A 7 25.39 -14.20 -1.04
CA GLU A 7 25.69 -14.35 0.40
C GLU A 7 24.47 -14.87 1.18
N HIS A 8 23.26 -14.50 0.78
CA HIS A 8 22.03 -15.16 1.26
C HIS A 8 21.93 -16.64 0.83
N SER A 9 22.70 -17.06 -0.20
CA SER A 9 22.72 -18.43 -0.71
C SER A 9 23.26 -19.48 0.27
N LEU A 10 24.08 -19.07 1.26
CA LEU A 10 24.65 -19.98 2.25
C LEU A 10 23.75 -20.15 3.48
N ALA A 11 22.90 -19.16 3.79
CA ALA A 11 21.92 -19.28 4.87
C ALA A 11 20.71 -20.15 4.47
N CYS A 12 20.34 -20.17 3.18
CA CYS A 12 19.15 -20.86 2.65
C CYS A 12 19.35 -22.34 2.27
N GLN A 13 20.50 -22.92 2.54
CA GLN A 13 20.71 -24.35 2.34
C GLN A 13 20.35 -25.03 3.65
N ASN A 14 19.30 -25.89 3.67
CA ASN A 14 19.23 -27.15 4.47
C ASN A 14 17.86 -27.78 4.78
N LYS A 15 17.00 -27.95 3.78
CA LYS A 15 16.17 -29.16 3.65
C LYS A 15 15.42 -29.07 2.33
N VAL A 16 15.77 -29.93 1.39
CA VAL A 16 14.94 -30.15 0.20
C VAL A 16 13.70 -30.91 0.67
N SER A 17 12.58 -30.21 0.80
CA SER A 17 11.26 -30.86 0.74
C SER A 17 10.19 -29.86 0.29
N TYR A 18 9.92 -29.92 -1.02
CA TYR A 18 8.66 -29.66 -1.72
C TYR A 18 8.03 -28.26 -1.61
N ASP A 19 8.23 -27.50 -2.69
CA ASP A 19 7.43 -26.36 -3.18
C ASP A 19 7.59 -24.95 -2.57
N THR A 20 8.82 -24.56 -2.21
CA THR A 20 9.18 -23.13 -2.12
C THR A 20 10.53 -22.86 -2.78
N THR A 21 10.48 -22.24 -3.97
CA THR A 21 11.45 -21.42 -4.75
C THR A 21 12.98 -21.58 -4.66
N PHE A 22 13.56 -22.35 -3.75
CA PHE A 22 14.98 -22.67 -3.64
C PHE A 22 15.31 -24.04 -4.23
N SER A 23 14.83 -24.36 -5.43
CA SER A 23 15.33 -25.53 -6.17
C SER A 23 16.58 -25.16 -6.97
N PHE A 24 17.67 -24.88 -6.27
CA PHE A 24 18.97 -25.04 -6.91
C PHE A 24 19.21 -26.55 -7.10
N ASN A 25 19.59 -26.95 -8.32
CA ASN A 25 19.98 -28.32 -8.67
C ASN A 25 21.32 -28.69 -7.99
N TYR A 26 21.36 -28.73 -6.65
CA TYR A 26 22.49 -29.25 -5.89
C TYR A 26 22.42 -30.77 -5.83
N SER A 27 23.57 -31.43 -5.70
CA SER A 27 23.58 -32.87 -5.51
C SER A 27 22.91 -33.23 -4.18
N PRO A 28 22.15 -34.35 -4.11
CA PRO A 28 21.49 -34.79 -2.88
C PRO A 28 22.48 -35.03 -1.73
N GLU A 29 23.74 -35.35 -2.06
CA GLU A 29 24.83 -35.50 -1.11
C GLU A 29 25.19 -34.17 -0.43
N LEU A 30 25.29 -33.07 -1.18
CA LEU A 30 25.56 -31.75 -0.63
C LEU A 30 24.43 -31.29 0.29
N VAL A 31 23.17 -31.48 -0.14
CA VAL A 31 22.00 -31.18 0.71
C VAL A 31 22.08 -31.97 2.02
N THR A 32 22.38 -33.27 1.96
CA THR A 32 22.44 -34.13 3.15
C THR A 32 23.56 -33.68 4.11
N ILE A 33 24.77 -33.44 3.60
CA ILE A 33 25.91 -32.99 4.41
C ILE A 33 25.61 -31.65 5.06
N THR A 34 25.02 -30.74 4.29
CA THR A 34 24.78 -29.37 4.76
C THR A 34 23.69 -29.45 5.83
N THR A 35 22.59 -30.19 5.61
CA THR A 35 21.51 -30.39 6.60
C THR A 35 22.02 -30.98 7.91
N GLN A 36 22.82 -32.03 7.85
CA GLN A 36 23.44 -32.62 9.04
C GLN A 36 24.28 -31.60 9.81
N PHE A 37 25.12 -30.82 9.11
CA PHE A 37 25.94 -29.80 9.73
C PHE A 37 25.11 -28.72 10.44
N THR A 38 24.02 -28.24 9.83
CA THR A 38 23.19 -27.22 10.48
C THR A 38 22.30 -27.77 11.58
N ASP A 39 21.81 -29.02 11.44
CA ASP A 39 21.09 -29.71 12.52
C ASP A 39 22.01 -29.81 13.76
N GLU A 40 23.28 -30.23 13.58
CA GLU A 40 24.28 -30.27 14.66
C GLU A 40 24.54 -28.89 15.29
N LEU A 41 24.61 -27.82 14.49
CA LEU A 41 24.78 -26.47 15.01
C LEU A 41 23.60 -26.04 15.89
N MET A 42 22.37 -26.35 15.46
CA MET A 42 21.16 -26.04 16.21
C MET A 42 21.10 -26.82 17.52
N GLU A 43 21.43 -28.12 17.49
CA GLU A 43 21.56 -28.95 18.70
C GLU A 43 22.60 -28.41 19.69
N GLN A 44 23.66 -27.76 19.20
CA GLN A 44 24.68 -27.08 20.02
C GLN A 44 24.25 -25.69 20.54
N GLY A 45 22.97 -25.37 20.48
CA GLY A 45 22.39 -24.14 21.03
C GLY A 45 22.68 -22.88 20.20
N LEU A 46 22.67 -23.01 18.87
CA LEU A 46 22.90 -21.87 17.96
C LEU A 46 21.93 -20.72 18.21
N THR A 47 20.64 -20.99 18.45
CA THR A 47 19.62 -19.97 18.73
C THR A 47 20.02 -19.07 19.90
N HIS A 48 20.40 -19.67 21.03
CA HIS A 48 20.83 -18.93 22.22
C HIS A 48 22.10 -18.11 21.94
N LYS A 49 23.07 -18.68 21.21
CA LYS A 49 24.31 -17.98 20.83
C LYS A 49 24.00 -16.76 19.95
N ILE A 50 23.16 -16.94 18.91
CA ILE A 50 22.73 -15.85 18.01
C ILE A 50 22.07 -14.72 18.80
N LEU A 51 21.07 -15.03 19.63
CA LEU A 51 20.33 -14.01 20.39
C LEU A 51 21.21 -13.31 21.43
N THR A 52 22.16 -14.04 22.02
CA THR A 52 23.16 -13.46 22.93
C THR A 52 24.06 -12.48 22.18
N LEU A 53 24.57 -12.86 21.01
CA LEU A 53 25.42 -11.99 20.18
C LEU A 53 24.67 -10.75 19.70
N ILE A 54 23.44 -10.90 19.22
CA ILE A 54 22.60 -9.77 18.78
C ILE A 54 22.37 -8.76 19.91
N SER A 55 22.23 -9.24 21.15
CA SER A 55 22.04 -8.39 22.34
C SER A 55 23.32 -7.70 22.81
N GLN A 56 24.49 -8.31 22.55
CA GLN A 56 25.79 -7.79 23.00
C GLN A 56 26.45 -6.87 21.98
N ILE A 57 26.25 -7.14 20.69
CA ILE A 57 26.81 -6.36 19.59
C ILE A 57 25.97 -5.09 19.44
N ASP A 58 26.50 -3.98 19.95
CA ASP A 58 25.94 -2.64 19.76
C ASP A 58 27.00 -1.73 19.14
N VAL A 59 26.58 -0.86 18.22
CA VAL A 59 27.49 0.03 17.49
C VAL A 59 28.25 0.93 18.46
N ASN A 60 27.61 1.44 19.50
CA ASN A 60 28.27 2.35 20.45
C ASN A 60 29.29 1.60 21.30
N ILE A 61 28.93 0.41 21.80
CA ILE A 61 29.82 -0.42 22.62
C ILE A 61 31.06 -0.84 21.82
N GLU A 62 30.88 -1.28 20.58
CA GLU A 62 32.00 -1.67 19.72
C GLU A 62 32.85 -0.47 19.30
N PHE A 63 32.23 0.69 19.06
CA PHE A 63 32.97 1.93 18.80
C PHE A 63 33.81 2.35 20.01
N GLU A 64 33.29 2.25 21.23
CA GLU A 64 34.06 2.56 22.44
C GLU A 64 35.28 1.63 22.60
N LYS A 65 35.13 0.33 22.31
CA LYS A 65 36.24 -0.64 22.32
C LYS A 65 37.30 -0.28 21.26
N LEU A 66 36.87 -0.04 20.02
CA LEU A 66 37.76 0.32 18.92
C LEU A 66 38.42 1.69 19.14
N GLN A 67 37.73 2.63 19.78
CA GLN A 67 38.29 3.94 20.13
C GLN A 67 39.40 3.82 21.17
N LYS A 68 39.26 2.95 22.18
CA LYS A 68 40.30 2.69 23.19
C LYS A 68 41.58 2.14 22.56
N GLU A 69 41.45 1.26 21.57
CA GLU A 69 42.59 0.65 20.86
C GLU A 69 43.09 1.47 19.65
N ARG A 70 42.57 2.70 19.46
CA ARG A 70 42.90 3.56 18.30
C ARG A 70 42.62 2.89 16.94
N GLY A 71 41.64 1.98 16.89
CA GLY A 71 41.20 1.26 15.70
C GLY A 71 40.25 2.02 14.79
N LEU A 72 39.76 3.20 15.21
CA LEU A 72 38.86 4.04 14.39
C LEU A 72 39.63 5.07 13.56
N GLY A 73 39.55 4.94 12.24
CA GLY A 73 40.09 5.88 11.27
C GLY A 73 39.20 7.10 10.97
N SER A 74 39.19 7.51 9.69
CA SER A 74 38.42 8.64 9.15
C SER A 74 36.91 8.49 9.32
N GLU A 75 36.14 9.56 9.11
CA GLU A 75 34.66 9.50 9.13
C GLU A 75 34.10 8.45 8.17
N LYS A 76 34.70 8.31 6.98
CA LYS A 76 34.35 7.26 6.03
C LYS A 76 34.57 5.86 6.62
N HIS A 77 35.73 5.63 7.23
CA HIS A 77 36.05 4.35 7.87
C HIS A 77 35.10 4.05 9.04
N ARG A 78 34.76 5.05 9.86
CA ARG A 78 33.76 4.89 10.91
C ARG A 78 32.41 4.46 10.35
N LYS A 79 31.96 5.07 9.25
CA LYS A 79 30.72 4.64 8.58
C LYS A 79 30.82 3.19 8.09
N GLU A 80 31.90 2.82 7.41
CA GLU A 80 32.13 1.45 6.93
C GLU A 80 32.11 0.43 8.08
N VAL A 81 32.73 0.74 9.23
CA VAL A 81 32.70 -0.13 10.42
C VAL A 81 31.31 -0.20 11.05
N ALA A 82 30.58 0.91 11.14
CA ALA A 82 29.21 0.91 11.66
C ALA A 82 28.28 0.08 10.77
N ASP A 83 28.42 0.20 9.45
CA ASP A 83 27.63 -0.54 8.47
C ASP A 83 27.96 -2.05 8.60
N LEU A 84 29.23 -2.44 8.71
CA LEU A 84 29.63 -3.83 8.93
C LEU A 84 29.06 -4.42 10.23
N ILE A 85 29.08 -3.67 11.33
CA ILE A 85 28.49 -4.13 12.61
C ILE A 85 26.99 -4.36 12.46
N LYS A 86 26.28 -3.46 11.76
CA LYS A 86 24.85 -3.60 11.48
C LYS A 86 24.58 -4.81 10.59
N GLU A 87 25.36 -5.01 9.54
CA GLU A 87 25.27 -6.16 8.64
C GLU A 87 25.51 -7.48 9.38
N CYS A 88 26.50 -7.55 10.29
CA CYS A 88 26.71 -8.74 11.12
C CYS A 88 25.50 -9.07 11.99
N ARG A 89 24.88 -8.06 12.64
CA ARG A 89 23.67 -8.27 13.44
C ARG A 89 22.49 -8.74 12.58
N GLN A 90 22.34 -8.16 11.39
CA GLN A 90 21.31 -8.53 10.43
C GLN A 90 21.51 -9.98 9.95
N ALA A 91 22.72 -10.36 9.53
CA ALA A 91 23.03 -11.72 9.08
C ALA A 91 22.79 -12.79 10.17
N LEU A 92 23.07 -12.47 11.43
CA LEU A 92 22.78 -13.34 12.58
C LEU A 92 21.26 -13.58 12.73
N ALA A 93 20.45 -12.53 12.63
CA ALA A 93 19.00 -12.64 12.70
C ALA A 93 18.40 -13.35 11.49
N GLU A 94 18.91 -13.07 10.30
CA GLU A 94 18.51 -13.72 9.06
C GLU A 94 18.85 -15.21 9.05
N SER A 95 19.99 -15.61 9.63
CA SER A 95 20.32 -17.04 9.77
C SER A 95 19.25 -17.81 10.54
N LEU A 96 18.74 -17.22 11.64
CA LEU A 96 17.66 -17.83 12.41
C LEU A 96 16.33 -17.80 11.64
N PHE A 97 16.03 -16.69 10.98
CA PHE A 97 14.84 -16.58 10.14
C PHE A 97 14.82 -17.64 9.03
N VAL A 98 15.91 -17.78 8.29
CA VAL A 98 16.00 -18.73 7.17
C VAL A 98 15.86 -20.17 7.66
N TRP A 99 16.42 -20.50 8.83
CA TRP A 99 16.18 -21.79 9.47
C TRP A 99 14.68 -22.04 9.68
N THR A 100 13.97 -21.06 10.26
CA THR A 100 12.53 -21.21 10.56
C THR A 100 11.65 -21.33 9.34
N CYS A 101 12.07 -20.85 8.17
CA CYS A 101 11.37 -21.09 6.92
C CYS A 101 11.40 -22.57 6.49
N GLN A 102 12.35 -23.35 6.99
CA GLN A 102 12.55 -24.76 6.61
C GLN A 102 12.13 -25.73 7.71
N SER A 103 12.29 -25.36 8.98
CA SER A 103 11.94 -26.22 10.12
C SER A 103 11.59 -25.37 11.34
N PRO A 104 10.52 -25.72 12.09
CA PRO A 104 10.19 -25.02 13.31
C PRO A 104 11.30 -25.16 14.35
N LEU A 105 11.43 -24.16 15.23
CA LEU A 105 12.37 -24.23 16.35
C LEU A 105 11.90 -25.26 17.40
N SER A 106 12.85 -25.74 18.20
CA SER A 106 12.53 -26.55 19.38
C SER A 106 11.72 -25.73 20.40
N ARG A 107 11.04 -26.40 21.34
CA ARG A 107 10.27 -25.74 22.41
C ARG A 107 11.10 -24.71 23.17
N ASP A 108 12.32 -25.06 23.54
CA ASP A 108 13.14 -24.18 24.39
C ASP A 108 13.68 -22.99 23.56
N ASP A 109 14.05 -23.23 22.29
CA ASP A 109 14.53 -22.19 21.38
C ASP A 109 13.46 -21.13 21.05
N ILE A 110 12.23 -21.56 20.74
CA ILE A 110 11.15 -20.60 20.45
C ILE A 110 10.78 -19.78 21.68
N LEU A 111 10.83 -20.37 22.88
CA LEU A 111 10.58 -19.63 24.12
C LEU A 111 11.68 -18.60 24.39
N ILE A 112 12.95 -18.93 24.14
CA ILE A 112 14.05 -17.96 24.25
C ILE A 112 13.87 -16.81 23.25
N LEU A 113 13.48 -17.13 22.02
CA LEU A 113 13.20 -16.13 20.98
C LEU A 113 12.03 -15.21 21.37
N ILE A 114 10.94 -15.76 21.88
CA ILE A 114 9.80 -14.98 22.41
C ILE A 114 10.24 -14.08 23.58
N SER A 115 11.02 -14.62 24.53
CA SER A 115 11.57 -13.84 25.65
C SER A 115 12.55 -12.74 25.23
N TYR A 116 13.19 -12.88 24.07
CA TYR A 116 13.97 -11.80 23.47
C TYR A 116 13.05 -10.69 22.92
N LEU A 117 12.04 -11.06 22.12
CA LEU A 117 11.09 -10.12 21.51
C LEU A 117 10.32 -9.28 22.54
N GLU A 118 10.07 -9.82 23.74
CA GLU A 118 9.47 -9.09 24.86
C GLU A 118 10.18 -7.79 25.24
N LYS A 119 11.50 -7.73 25.00
CA LYS A 119 12.39 -6.66 25.46
C LYS A 119 12.71 -5.65 24.36
N VAL A 120 12.22 -5.88 23.15
CA VAL A 120 12.49 -5.08 21.94
C VAL A 120 11.74 -3.75 21.97
N THR A 121 12.26 -2.76 21.25
CA THR A 121 11.64 -1.44 21.02
C THR A 121 11.68 -1.09 19.52
N VAL A 122 10.88 -0.11 19.11
CA VAL A 122 10.85 0.41 17.73
C VAL A 122 11.91 1.50 17.51
N GLU A 123 12.22 1.79 16.24
CA GLU A 123 13.02 2.93 15.82
C GLU A 123 12.27 4.26 16.03
N ALA A 124 12.94 5.39 15.79
CA ALA A 124 12.39 6.73 16.00
C ALA A 124 11.19 7.05 15.10
N ASP A 125 11.05 6.37 13.97
CA ASP A 125 9.94 6.49 13.04
C ASP A 125 8.76 5.54 13.37
N GLY A 126 8.89 4.73 14.42
CA GLY A 126 7.89 3.75 14.85
C GLY A 126 8.00 2.39 14.15
N SER A 127 8.98 2.19 13.25
CA SER A 127 9.22 0.93 12.55
C SER A 127 10.06 -0.06 13.37
N LEU A 128 9.96 -1.35 13.05
CA LEU A 128 10.92 -2.34 13.53
C LEU A 128 12.22 -2.22 12.73
N ASP A 129 13.34 -2.28 13.43
CA ASP A 129 14.64 -2.41 12.78
C ASP A 129 14.77 -3.76 12.06
N ARG A 130 15.78 -3.87 11.20
CA ARG A 130 15.97 -5.03 10.32
C ARG A 130 16.10 -6.34 11.10
N VAL A 131 16.80 -6.27 12.24
CA VAL A 131 17.06 -7.41 13.13
C VAL A 131 15.76 -7.91 13.74
N ASN A 132 14.98 -7.03 14.38
CA ASN A 132 13.77 -7.47 15.08
C ASN A 132 12.65 -7.83 14.11
N LEU A 133 12.62 -7.26 12.89
CA LEU A 133 11.71 -7.70 11.84
C LEU A 133 12.00 -9.16 11.43
N ALA A 134 13.28 -9.50 11.17
CA ALA A 134 13.68 -10.87 10.83
C ALA A 134 13.32 -11.87 11.94
N LEU A 135 13.58 -11.51 13.21
CA LEU A 135 13.27 -12.35 14.37
C LEU A 135 11.77 -12.50 14.63
N LEU A 136 10.97 -11.44 14.40
CA LEU A 136 9.50 -11.54 14.43
C LEU A 136 9.04 -12.54 13.38
N LEU A 137 9.52 -12.42 12.14
CA LEU A 137 9.13 -13.33 11.07
C LEU A 137 9.59 -14.75 11.34
N ALA A 138 10.72 -14.95 12.01
CA ALA A 138 11.17 -16.27 12.42
C ALA A 138 10.15 -16.97 13.34
N VAL A 139 9.60 -16.23 14.31
CA VAL A 139 8.49 -16.73 15.15
C VAL A 139 7.25 -16.99 14.32
N LEU A 140 6.89 -16.09 13.40
CA LEU A 140 5.70 -16.28 12.57
C LEU A 140 5.82 -17.53 11.68
N TYR A 141 6.99 -17.82 11.14
CA TYR A 141 7.23 -19.03 10.33
C TYR A 141 7.19 -20.31 11.16
N CYS A 142 7.62 -20.27 12.43
CA CYS A 142 7.40 -21.40 13.35
C CYS A 142 5.93 -21.74 13.58
N PHE A 143 5.01 -20.80 13.28
CA PHE A 143 3.56 -20.95 13.39
C PHE A 143 2.88 -21.21 12.04
N ASP A 144 3.64 -21.30 10.94
CA ASP A 144 3.02 -21.52 9.63
C ASP A 144 2.57 -22.98 9.49
N VAL A 145 1.27 -23.16 9.24
CA VAL A 145 0.65 -24.46 8.92
C VAL A 145 -0.07 -24.42 7.57
N SER A 146 0.03 -23.32 6.83
CA SER A 146 -0.73 -23.08 5.59
C SER A 146 -0.33 -24.04 4.47
N PHE A 147 0.91 -24.53 4.47
CA PHE A 147 1.38 -25.52 3.49
C PHE A 147 0.66 -26.87 3.61
N LEU A 148 0.11 -27.21 4.78
CA LEU A 148 -0.65 -28.45 4.98
C LEU A 148 -2.00 -28.45 4.26
N GLU A 149 -2.54 -27.27 3.94
CA GLU A 149 -3.78 -27.15 3.16
C GLU A 149 -3.53 -27.34 1.66
N GLN A 150 -2.31 -27.03 1.19
CA GLN A 150 -1.94 -27.04 -0.22
C GLN A 150 -1.40 -28.41 -0.66
N ILE A 151 -0.68 -29.10 0.24
CA ILE A 151 -0.01 -30.35 -0.05
C ILE A 151 -0.91 -31.53 0.34
N THR A 152 -1.37 -32.29 -0.67
CA THR A 152 -2.20 -33.49 -0.46
C THR A 152 -1.39 -34.78 -0.41
N GLU A 153 -0.23 -34.81 -1.08
CA GLU A 153 0.69 -35.96 -1.09
C GLU A 153 1.66 -35.82 0.10
N ASP A 154 1.95 -36.90 0.83
CA ASP A 154 2.82 -36.91 2.03
C ASP A 154 2.37 -36.02 3.22
N ARG A 155 1.14 -35.49 3.20
CA ARG A 155 0.59 -34.65 4.29
C ARG A 155 0.71 -35.31 5.66
N ASP A 156 0.39 -36.58 5.77
CA ASP A 156 0.43 -37.30 7.06
C ASP A 156 1.87 -37.46 7.60
N GLU A 157 2.87 -37.52 6.71
CA GLU A 157 4.27 -37.58 7.10
C GLU A 157 4.77 -36.19 7.55
N LEU A 158 4.41 -35.14 6.83
CA LEU A 158 4.68 -33.76 7.22
C LEU A 158 4.02 -33.41 8.57
N MET A 159 2.79 -33.86 8.79
CA MET A 159 2.09 -33.67 10.07
C MET A 159 2.84 -34.31 11.24
N ARG A 160 3.48 -35.47 11.04
CA ARG A 160 4.31 -36.12 12.08
C ARG A 160 5.60 -35.37 12.40
N GLN A 161 6.11 -34.59 11.46
CA GLN A 161 7.34 -33.82 11.63
C GLN A 161 7.12 -32.48 12.34
N LEU A 162 5.88 -32.03 12.48
CA LEU A 162 5.56 -30.75 13.10
C LEU A 162 5.30 -30.87 14.61
N PRO A 163 6.13 -30.23 15.45
CA PRO A 163 5.93 -30.21 16.91
C PRO A 163 4.55 -29.65 17.29
N LEU A 164 4.00 -28.74 16.48
CA LEU A 164 2.65 -28.17 16.63
C LEU A 164 1.51 -29.19 16.58
N LEU A 165 1.74 -30.38 16.01
CA LEU A 165 0.73 -31.42 15.86
C LEU A 165 1.05 -32.68 16.67
N THR A 166 2.32 -32.87 17.03
CA THR A 166 2.77 -34.08 17.73
C THR A 166 3.07 -33.86 19.21
N GLU A 167 3.50 -32.67 19.62
CA GLU A 167 4.01 -32.42 20.97
C GLU A 167 3.10 -31.51 21.81
N ARG A 168 2.32 -32.10 22.73
CA ARG A 168 1.46 -31.32 23.64
C ARG A 168 2.23 -30.31 24.48
N GLN A 169 3.44 -30.65 24.91
CA GLN A 169 4.26 -29.76 25.72
C GLN A 169 4.72 -28.52 24.93
N TYR A 170 4.92 -28.65 23.62
CA TYR A 170 5.29 -27.53 22.74
C TYR A 170 4.16 -26.50 22.68
N ILE A 171 2.94 -26.94 22.35
CA ILE A 171 1.75 -26.09 22.28
C ILE A 171 1.45 -25.47 23.65
N ALA A 172 1.45 -26.28 24.72
CA ALA A 172 1.11 -25.81 26.07
C ALA A 172 2.06 -24.71 26.56
N ALA A 173 3.36 -24.86 26.31
CA ALA A 173 4.36 -23.88 26.73
C ALA A 173 4.19 -22.54 26.00
N ILE A 174 4.02 -22.57 24.67
CA ILE A 174 3.79 -21.36 23.87
C ILE A 174 2.47 -20.70 24.24
N HIS A 175 1.39 -21.49 24.36
CA HIS A 175 0.07 -20.98 24.69
C HIS A 175 0.08 -20.29 26.06
N THR A 176 0.65 -20.94 27.08
CA THR A 176 0.77 -20.36 28.42
C THR A 176 1.57 -19.05 28.37
N ARG A 177 2.71 -19.05 27.65
CA ARG A 177 3.57 -17.87 27.54
C ARG A 177 2.88 -16.68 26.87
N LEU A 178 2.04 -16.92 25.86
CA LEU A 178 1.31 -15.86 25.15
C LEU A 178 0.05 -15.41 25.90
N GLN A 179 -0.51 -16.27 26.74
CA GLN A 179 -1.64 -15.96 27.62
C GLN A 179 -1.21 -15.16 28.86
N GLU A 180 0.04 -15.32 29.31
CA GLU A 180 0.59 -14.56 30.44
C GLU A 180 0.36 -13.05 30.28
N SER A 181 -0.10 -12.42 31.35
CA SER A 181 -0.42 -10.99 31.36
C SER A 181 0.80 -10.07 31.50
N GLN A 182 2.02 -10.60 31.40
CA GLN A 182 3.20 -9.75 31.44
C GLN A 182 3.23 -8.88 30.17
N PRO A 183 3.21 -7.55 30.33
CA PRO A 183 3.19 -6.66 29.17
C PRO A 183 4.55 -6.71 28.49
N TRP A 184 4.54 -6.99 27.19
CA TRP A 184 5.72 -6.78 26.36
C TRP A 184 6.00 -5.28 26.27
N LYS A 185 7.27 -4.88 26.08
CA LYS A 185 7.59 -3.46 25.85
C LYS A 185 6.83 -2.88 24.65
N LEU A 186 6.58 -3.71 23.65
CA LEU A 186 5.74 -3.41 22.49
C LEU A 186 4.48 -4.28 22.52
N PRO A 187 3.34 -3.77 23.00
CA PRO A 187 2.07 -4.51 23.01
C PRO A 187 1.66 -4.98 21.61
N GLY A 188 1.88 -4.17 20.57
CA GLY A 188 1.55 -4.54 19.19
C GLY A 188 2.38 -5.72 18.65
N LEU A 189 3.62 -5.89 19.14
CA LEU A 189 4.45 -7.04 18.79
C LEU A 189 3.89 -8.33 19.41
N GLN A 190 3.51 -8.27 20.69
CA GLN A 190 2.80 -9.36 21.37
C GLN A 190 1.49 -9.69 20.65
N ALA A 191 0.73 -8.66 20.28
CA ALA A 191 -0.52 -8.78 19.55
C ALA A 191 -0.35 -9.52 18.21
N THR A 192 0.73 -9.24 17.49
CA THR A 192 1.07 -9.90 16.22
C THR A 192 1.34 -11.38 16.41
N VAL A 193 2.15 -11.74 17.42
CA VAL A 193 2.47 -13.13 17.76
C VAL A 193 1.21 -13.86 18.25
N ARG A 194 0.38 -13.21 19.07
CA ARG A 194 -0.92 -13.74 19.54
C ARG A 194 -1.90 -14.01 18.40
N LEU A 195 -2.00 -13.09 17.42
CA LEU A 195 -2.85 -13.27 16.25
C LEU A 195 -2.38 -14.47 15.42
N ALA A 196 -1.08 -14.55 15.13
CA ALA A 196 -0.53 -15.67 14.38
C ALA A 196 -0.75 -17.00 15.10
N TRP A 197 -0.55 -17.04 16.41
CA TRP A 197 -0.83 -18.21 17.23
C TRP A 197 -2.30 -18.61 17.19
N ALA A 198 -3.23 -17.65 17.35
CA ALA A 198 -4.67 -17.91 17.29
C ALA A 198 -5.10 -18.50 15.94
N LEU A 199 -4.57 -17.97 14.83
CA LEU A 199 -4.87 -18.49 13.49
C LEU A 199 -4.28 -19.87 13.26
N THR A 200 -3.12 -20.14 13.85
CA THR A 200 -2.50 -21.48 13.82
C THR A 200 -3.38 -22.47 14.56
N LEU A 201 -3.83 -22.14 15.77
CA LEU A 201 -4.75 -22.96 16.57
C LEU A 201 -6.06 -23.24 15.81
N ARG A 202 -6.62 -22.23 15.14
CA ARG A 202 -7.80 -22.41 14.28
C ARG A 202 -7.50 -23.32 13.10
N GLY A 203 -6.39 -23.09 12.39
CA GLY A 203 -5.96 -23.91 11.25
C GLY A 203 -5.80 -25.38 11.63
N ILE A 204 -5.12 -25.66 12.75
CA ILE A 204 -4.92 -27.05 13.19
C ILE A 204 -6.21 -27.72 13.68
N SER A 205 -7.20 -26.95 14.17
CA SER A 205 -8.48 -27.49 14.63
C SER A 205 -9.30 -28.17 13.52
N HIS A 206 -8.98 -27.88 12.25
CA HIS A 206 -9.62 -28.51 11.10
C HIS A 206 -9.11 -29.93 10.80
N PHE A 207 -7.99 -30.36 11.41
CA PHE A 207 -7.44 -31.70 11.22
C PHE A 207 -8.02 -32.71 12.24
N SER A 208 -8.42 -33.89 11.76
CA SER A 208 -9.17 -34.91 12.53
C SER A 208 -8.43 -35.48 13.73
N ASP A 209 -7.09 -35.50 13.71
CA ASP A 209 -6.25 -36.13 14.76
C ASP A 209 -5.94 -35.20 15.94
N VAL A 210 -6.42 -33.95 15.92
CA VAL A 210 -6.05 -32.87 16.85
C VAL A 210 -6.99 -32.78 18.07
N THR A 211 -7.93 -33.72 18.24
CA THR A 211 -8.85 -33.75 19.41
C THR A 211 -8.12 -33.73 20.77
N ALA A 212 -6.88 -34.23 20.83
CA ALA A 212 -6.03 -34.18 22.02
C ALA A 212 -5.63 -32.76 22.46
N PHE A 213 -5.77 -31.77 21.58
CA PHE A 213 -5.40 -30.37 21.81
C PHE A 213 -6.60 -29.42 21.88
N ALA A 214 -7.83 -29.98 22.01
CA ALA A 214 -9.07 -29.22 22.03
C ALA A 214 -9.05 -28.05 23.03
N GLU A 215 -8.46 -28.26 24.21
CA GLU A 215 -8.32 -27.24 25.26
C GLU A 215 -7.59 -25.97 24.80
N PHE A 216 -6.65 -26.10 23.87
CA PHE A 216 -5.90 -24.96 23.32
C PHE A 216 -6.61 -24.36 22.11
N THR A 217 -7.16 -25.21 21.23
CA THR A 217 -7.85 -24.74 20.03
C THR A 217 -9.11 -23.94 20.34
N GLU A 218 -9.80 -24.24 21.46
CA GLU A 218 -10.97 -23.45 21.91
C GLU A 218 -10.60 -22.03 22.37
N ALA A 219 -9.34 -21.76 22.69
CA ALA A 219 -8.87 -20.45 23.15
C ALA A 219 -8.52 -19.49 21.99
N ASP A 220 -8.64 -19.91 20.74
CA ASP A 220 -8.26 -19.13 19.56
C ASP A 220 -9.03 -17.80 19.42
N GLU A 221 -10.33 -17.79 19.68
CA GLU A 221 -11.15 -16.58 19.64
C GLU A 221 -10.75 -15.56 20.71
N ALA A 222 -10.43 -16.05 21.92
CA ALA A 222 -9.99 -15.20 23.03
C ALA A 222 -8.63 -14.58 22.75
N MET A 223 -7.69 -15.37 22.21
CA MET A 223 -6.37 -14.89 21.79
C MET A 223 -6.46 -13.87 20.66
N THR A 224 -7.37 -14.08 19.71
CA THR A 224 -7.66 -13.12 18.65
C THR A 224 -8.21 -11.81 19.22
N GLU A 225 -9.13 -11.88 20.20
CA GLU A 225 -9.68 -10.68 20.84
C GLU A 225 -8.60 -9.87 21.58
N LEU A 226 -7.68 -10.55 22.29
CA LEU A 226 -6.52 -9.90 22.92
C LEU A 226 -5.63 -9.19 21.88
N ALA A 227 -5.33 -9.86 20.76
CA ALA A 227 -4.54 -9.26 19.70
C ALA A 227 -5.20 -8.02 19.09
N ILE A 228 -6.51 -8.08 18.83
CA ILE A 228 -7.25 -6.93 18.31
C ILE A 228 -7.31 -5.80 19.36
N ALA A 229 -7.52 -6.12 20.64
CA ALA A 229 -7.47 -5.16 21.76
C ALA A 229 -6.12 -4.41 21.85
N ASP A 230 -5.02 -5.11 21.57
CA ASP A 230 -3.67 -4.54 21.54
C ASP A 230 -3.29 -3.92 20.18
N ASN A 231 -4.27 -3.56 19.34
CA ASN A 231 -4.11 -2.86 18.06
C ASN A 231 -3.20 -3.57 17.02
N VAL A 232 -3.31 -4.89 16.91
CA VAL A 232 -2.47 -5.70 15.98
C VAL A 232 -2.41 -5.15 14.55
N PHE A 233 -3.54 -4.71 13.97
CA PHE A 233 -3.55 -4.23 12.58
C PHE A 233 -2.81 -2.90 12.40
N LEU A 234 -2.86 -2.02 13.41
CA LEU A 234 -2.13 -0.76 13.38
C LEU A 234 -0.63 -1.02 13.50
N PHE A 235 -0.22 -1.90 14.43
CA PHE A 235 1.18 -2.27 14.60
C PHE A 235 1.75 -2.95 13.34
N LEU A 236 1.00 -3.87 12.72
CA LEU A 236 1.40 -4.46 11.45
C LEU A 236 1.58 -3.41 10.35
N THR A 237 0.73 -2.38 10.32
CA THR A 237 0.82 -1.31 9.31
C THR A 237 2.05 -0.42 9.56
N ASP A 238 2.19 0.09 10.77
CA ASP A 238 3.14 1.14 11.10
C ASP A 238 4.54 0.58 11.38
N SER A 239 4.61 -0.57 12.06
CA SER A 239 5.86 -1.13 12.56
C SER A 239 6.44 -2.25 11.69
N VAL A 240 5.60 -2.99 10.94
CA VAL A 240 6.04 -4.14 10.13
C VAL A 240 6.07 -3.81 8.64
N VAL A 241 4.93 -3.47 8.03
CA VAL A 241 4.83 -3.28 6.57
C VAL A 241 5.55 -2.00 6.09
N ARG A 242 5.56 -0.95 6.92
CA ARG A 242 6.29 0.30 6.61
C ARG A 242 7.79 0.25 6.89
N ALA A 243 8.30 -0.83 7.51
CA ALA A 243 9.73 -1.01 7.70
C ALA A 243 10.46 -1.04 6.36
N GLU A 244 11.65 -0.41 6.28
CA GLU A 244 12.37 -0.19 5.03
C GLU A 244 12.73 -1.50 4.29
N ASN A 245 13.02 -2.56 5.05
CA ASN A 245 13.42 -3.87 4.55
C ASN A 245 12.27 -4.85 4.31
N PHE A 246 11.03 -4.50 4.66
CA PHE A 246 9.89 -5.42 4.50
C PHE A 246 9.68 -5.85 3.03
N TYR A 247 9.78 -4.91 2.10
CA TYR A 247 9.63 -5.15 0.66
C TYR A 247 10.89 -5.68 -0.04
N GLN A 248 11.98 -5.92 0.71
CA GLN A 248 13.24 -6.42 0.16
C GLN A 248 13.30 -7.96 0.16
N GLU A 249 12.40 -8.62 0.90
CA GLU A 249 12.37 -10.08 1.05
C GLU A 249 10.99 -10.65 0.69
N GLU A 250 10.95 -11.59 -0.24
CA GLU A 250 9.69 -12.20 -0.73
C GLU A 250 8.92 -12.92 0.39
N PHE A 251 9.65 -13.68 1.20
CA PHE A 251 9.10 -14.46 2.32
C PHE A 251 8.40 -13.54 3.34
N TYR A 252 8.87 -12.31 3.50
CA TYR A 252 8.25 -11.38 4.45
C TYR A 252 6.86 -10.98 3.99
N ILE A 253 6.74 -10.62 2.71
CA ILE A 253 5.48 -10.29 2.07
C ILE A 253 4.53 -11.49 2.11
N ARG A 254 5.02 -12.69 1.75
CA ARG A 254 4.23 -13.92 1.74
C ARG A 254 3.69 -14.27 3.12
N ARG A 255 4.51 -14.18 4.17
CA ARG A 255 4.07 -14.54 5.53
C ARG A 255 3.00 -13.60 6.06
N ILE A 256 3.16 -12.30 5.87
CA ILE A 256 2.16 -11.30 6.29
C ILE A 256 0.91 -11.39 5.40
N HIS A 257 1.05 -11.61 4.10
CA HIS A 257 -0.08 -11.91 3.21
C HIS A 257 -0.92 -13.08 3.74
N ASN A 258 -0.28 -14.21 4.07
CA ASN A 258 -0.96 -15.37 4.65
C ASN A 258 -1.61 -15.02 5.98
N LEU A 259 -0.91 -14.34 6.90
CA LEU A 259 -1.49 -13.93 8.18
C LEU A 259 -2.81 -13.15 8.03
N ILE A 260 -2.86 -12.20 7.08
CA ILE A 260 -4.07 -11.38 6.86
C ILE A 260 -5.17 -12.14 6.15
N THR A 261 -4.82 -12.90 5.12
CA THR A 261 -5.81 -13.68 4.37
C THR A 261 -6.38 -14.82 5.22
N ASP A 262 -5.56 -15.47 6.05
CA ASP A 262 -5.98 -16.50 7.02
C ASP A 262 -6.90 -15.91 8.09
N PHE A 263 -6.65 -14.69 8.58
CA PHE A 263 -7.59 -14.01 9.46
C PHE A 263 -8.97 -13.82 8.79
N LEU A 264 -8.98 -13.39 7.53
CA LEU A 264 -10.22 -13.16 6.79
C LEU A 264 -10.97 -14.46 6.47
N THR A 265 -10.26 -15.57 6.29
CA THR A 265 -10.84 -16.85 5.85
C THR A 265 -11.22 -17.75 7.03
N LEU A 266 -10.36 -17.85 8.04
CA LEU A 266 -10.54 -18.73 9.19
C LEU A 266 -11.40 -18.10 10.30
N MET A 267 -11.48 -16.76 10.37
CA MET A 267 -12.23 -16.03 11.42
C MET A 267 -13.32 -15.08 10.86
N PRO A 268 -14.21 -15.53 9.96
CA PRO A 268 -15.21 -14.65 9.32
C PRO A 268 -16.19 -14.02 10.32
N MET A 269 -16.45 -14.68 11.45
CA MET A 269 -17.30 -14.13 12.52
C MET A 269 -16.65 -12.95 13.23
N LYS A 270 -15.32 -12.96 13.41
CA LYS A 270 -14.58 -11.81 13.95
C LYS A 270 -14.62 -10.63 12.97
N VAL A 271 -14.43 -10.87 11.68
CA VAL A 271 -14.58 -9.83 10.64
C VAL A 271 -15.98 -9.20 10.66
N LYS A 272 -17.03 -10.02 10.81
CA LYS A 272 -18.41 -9.52 10.95
C LYS A 272 -18.59 -8.68 12.22
N GLN A 273 -18.00 -9.08 13.35
CA GLN A 273 -18.04 -8.30 14.60
C GLN A 273 -17.33 -6.95 14.43
N LEU A 274 -16.17 -6.92 13.78
CA LEU A 274 -15.46 -5.68 13.46
C LEU A 274 -16.31 -4.73 12.61
N ARG A 275 -17.04 -5.27 11.63
CA ARG A 275 -17.96 -4.47 10.81
C ARG A 275 -19.14 -3.92 11.61
N ASN A 276 -19.82 -4.75 12.37
CA ASN A 276 -20.95 -4.31 13.19
C ASN A 276 -20.53 -3.21 14.18
N ARG A 277 -19.35 -3.36 14.80
CA ARG A 277 -18.79 -2.35 15.72
C ARG A 277 -18.50 -1.04 14.99
N ALA A 278 -17.90 -1.07 13.80
CA ALA A 278 -17.66 0.13 13.00
C ALA A 278 -18.97 0.85 12.61
N ASP A 279 -20.04 0.10 12.30
CA ASP A 279 -21.36 0.66 12.00
C ASP A 279 -22.04 1.28 13.25
N GLU A 280 -21.85 0.67 14.43
CA GLU A 280 -22.29 1.22 15.73
C GLU A 280 -21.53 2.50 16.09
N ASP A 281 -20.20 2.49 15.94
CA ASP A 281 -19.34 3.63 16.22
C ASP A 281 -19.64 4.81 15.29
N ALA A 282 -19.87 4.55 14.00
CA ALA A 282 -20.28 5.58 13.05
C ALA A 282 -21.61 6.23 13.43
N ARG A 283 -22.60 5.43 13.88
CA ARG A 283 -23.88 5.95 14.38
C ARG A 283 -23.70 6.80 15.64
N MET A 284 -22.84 6.36 16.57
CA MET A 284 -22.54 7.09 17.80
C MET A 284 -21.85 8.44 17.51
N ILE A 285 -20.88 8.44 16.59
CA ILE A 285 -20.21 9.67 16.13
C ILE A 285 -21.22 10.61 15.46
N HIS A 286 -22.08 10.09 14.58
CA HIS A 286 -23.09 10.90 13.92
C HIS A 286 -24.05 11.56 14.92
N MET A 287 -24.54 10.79 15.90
CA MET A 287 -25.40 11.29 16.98
C MET A 287 -24.70 12.37 17.82
N SER A 288 -23.42 12.16 18.16
CA SER A 288 -22.63 13.11 18.97
C SER A 288 -22.47 14.44 18.24
N ILE A 289 -22.15 14.39 16.94
CA ILE A 289 -22.03 15.58 16.09
C ILE A 289 -23.37 16.33 15.98
N GLN A 290 -24.49 15.61 15.83
CA GLN A 290 -25.82 16.24 15.79
C GLN A 290 -26.18 16.95 17.11
N MET A 291 -25.73 16.41 18.24
CA MET A 291 -25.90 17.01 19.56
C MET A 291 -24.89 18.14 19.86
N GLY A 292 -23.99 18.46 18.93
CA GLY A 292 -22.95 19.48 19.11
C GLY A 292 -21.79 19.05 20.01
N ASN A 293 -21.67 17.75 20.33
CA ASN A 293 -20.61 17.19 21.16
C ASN A 293 -19.45 16.68 20.30
N GLU A 294 -18.24 16.65 20.88
CA GLU A 294 -17.09 15.99 20.27
C GLU A 294 -17.32 14.47 20.16
N PRO A 295 -16.75 13.81 19.13
CA PRO A 295 -16.86 12.37 19.00
C PRO A 295 -16.21 11.67 20.21
N PRO A 296 -16.76 10.53 20.65
CA PRO A 296 -16.22 9.79 21.79
C PRO A 296 -14.76 9.36 21.54
N ILE A 297 -13.90 9.58 22.53
CA ILE A 297 -12.47 9.23 22.46
C ILE A 297 -12.27 7.69 22.48
N SER A 298 -13.25 6.94 23.00
CA SER A 298 -13.20 5.48 23.17
C SER A 298 -13.52 4.67 21.91
N VAL A 299 -13.70 5.30 20.75
CA VAL A 299 -14.05 4.59 19.51
C VAL A 299 -12.86 3.77 19.01
N ARG A 300 -13.05 2.46 18.88
CA ARG A 300 -12.03 1.55 18.36
C ARG A 300 -12.03 1.60 16.83
N ARG A 301 -10.84 1.66 16.23
CA ARG A 301 -10.65 1.78 14.77
C ARG A 301 -10.13 0.50 14.13
N ASP A 302 -10.43 -0.65 14.74
CA ASP A 302 -9.86 -1.95 14.37
C ASP A 302 -10.10 -2.30 12.88
N LEU A 303 -11.32 -2.10 12.38
CA LEU A 303 -11.65 -2.36 10.97
C LEU A 303 -10.97 -1.37 10.01
N GLU A 304 -10.88 -0.09 10.40
CA GLU A 304 -10.14 0.92 9.64
C GLU A 304 -8.66 0.52 9.53
N HIS A 305 -8.04 0.13 10.63
CA HIS A 305 -6.66 -0.33 10.63
C HIS A 305 -6.45 -1.58 9.76
N LEU A 306 -7.40 -2.53 9.75
CA LEU A 306 -7.34 -3.69 8.85
C LEU A 306 -7.40 -3.29 7.37
N MET A 307 -8.28 -2.34 7.00
CA MET A 307 -8.37 -1.83 5.62
C MET A 307 -7.09 -1.09 5.20
N LEU A 308 -6.52 -0.29 6.10
CA LEU A 308 -5.27 0.44 5.86
C LEU A 308 -4.06 -0.50 5.80
N LEU A 309 -4.07 -1.59 6.56
CA LEU A 309 -3.06 -2.64 6.49
C LEU A 309 -3.06 -3.32 5.11
N ILE A 310 -4.24 -3.72 4.63
CA ILE A 310 -4.40 -4.28 3.28
C ILE A 310 -3.95 -3.25 2.22
N ALA A 311 -4.32 -1.97 2.40
CA ALA A 311 -3.91 -0.89 1.51
C ALA A 311 -2.38 -0.78 1.40
N GLU A 312 -1.68 -0.73 2.54
CA GLU A 312 -0.23 -0.57 2.55
C GLU A 312 0.45 -1.85 2.05
N LEU A 313 0.03 -3.04 2.48
CA LEU A 313 0.63 -4.33 2.09
C LEU A 313 0.71 -4.50 0.57
N TYR A 314 -0.38 -4.23 -0.15
CA TYR A 314 -0.46 -4.44 -1.61
C TYR A 314 -0.08 -3.21 -2.45
N LYS A 315 0.33 -2.11 -1.81
CA LYS A 315 0.73 -0.85 -2.48
C LYS A 315 1.93 -1.02 -3.41
N LYS A 316 2.81 -1.97 -3.11
CA LYS A 316 4.00 -2.32 -3.90
C LYS A 316 4.03 -3.82 -4.13
N ASP A 317 4.48 -4.23 -5.30
CA ASP A 317 4.72 -5.64 -5.63
C ASP A 317 6.07 -5.77 -6.35
N PRO A 318 7.19 -5.68 -5.62
CA PRO A 318 8.53 -5.69 -6.20
C PRO A 318 8.92 -7.05 -6.80
N PHE A 319 8.33 -8.14 -6.31
CA PHE A 319 8.60 -9.50 -6.75
C PHE A 319 7.57 -10.05 -7.73
N HIS A 320 6.57 -9.25 -8.13
CA HIS A 320 5.51 -9.64 -9.06
C HIS A 320 4.76 -10.91 -8.61
N LEU A 321 4.46 -11.00 -7.30
CA LEU A 321 3.77 -12.15 -6.70
C LEU A 321 2.27 -12.17 -7.02
N GLU A 322 1.72 -11.02 -7.43
CA GLU A 322 0.31 -10.84 -7.77
C GLU A 322 -0.69 -11.26 -6.66
N PHE A 323 -0.26 -11.27 -5.39
CA PHE A 323 -1.12 -11.66 -4.25
C PHE A 323 -2.42 -10.87 -4.11
N SER A 324 -2.47 -9.63 -4.62
CA SER A 324 -3.71 -8.84 -4.66
C SER A 324 -4.79 -9.47 -5.54
N LEU A 325 -4.44 -10.35 -6.49
CA LEU A 325 -5.41 -11.09 -7.32
C LEU A 325 -6.29 -12.04 -6.51
N GLU A 326 -5.84 -12.51 -5.35
CA GLU A 326 -6.66 -13.38 -4.47
C GLU A 326 -7.91 -12.66 -3.94
N TYR A 327 -7.93 -11.32 -3.93
CA TYR A 327 -9.10 -10.53 -3.54
C TYR A 327 -10.12 -10.36 -4.67
N TRP A 328 -9.77 -10.75 -5.89
CA TRP A 328 -10.60 -10.57 -7.06
C TRP A 328 -11.06 -11.93 -7.57
N CYS A 329 -12.37 -12.17 -7.55
CA CYS A 329 -12.95 -13.31 -8.26
C CYS A 329 -13.41 -12.83 -9.64
N PRO A 330 -12.93 -13.42 -10.76
CA PRO A 330 -13.49 -13.17 -12.09
C PRO A 330 -14.94 -13.63 -12.08
N SER A 331 -15.83 -12.71 -11.72
CA SER A 331 -17.28 -12.87 -11.83
C SER A 331 -17.63 -12.20 -13.14
N ASP A 332 -17.34 -12.92 -14.22
CA ASP A 332 -18.00 -12.84 -15.52
C ASP A 332 -17.11 -13.55 -16.53
N SER A 333 -17.60 -14.69 -17.02
CA SER A 333 -17.35 -15.10 -18.39
C SER A 333 -17.85 -13.98 -19.30
N LEU A 334 -17.01 -12.97 -19.53
CA LEU A 334 -17.10 -12.15 -20.71
C LEU A 334 -17.09 -13.13 -21.87
N GLN A 335 -18.21 -13.19 -22.56
CA GLN A 335 -18.39 -13.89 -23.81
C GLN A 335 -17.22 -13.52 -24.74
N SER A 336 -16.16 -14.34 -24.78
CA SER A 336 -15.41 -14.54 -26.01
C SER A 336 -16.27 -15.40 -26.92
N SER A 337 -17.43 -14.87 -27.31
CA SER A 337 -18.23 -15.41 -28.41
C SER A 337 -17.64 -14.91 -29.72
N THR A 338 -16.37 -15.22 -29.96
CA THR A 338 -15.72 -15.25 -31.28
C THR A 338 -14.29 -15.73 -31.07
N ILE A 339 -14.07 -17.03 -31.24
CA ILE A 339 -13.07 -17.64 -32.12
C ILE A 339 -13.11 -19.16 -31.86
N ILE A 340 -13.78 -19.85 -32.78
CA ILE A 340 -13.46 -21.19 -33.33
C ILE A 340 -13.41 -22.36 -32.34
N GLY A 341 -14.32 -23.32 -32.56
CA GLY A 341 -14.48 -24.54 -31.79
C GLY A 341 -13.20 -25.37 -31.64
N SER A 342 -12.70 -25.39 -30.40
CA SER A 342 -11.83 -26.45 -29.90
C SER A 342 -12.61 -27.24 -28.84
N TYR A 343 -12.83 -28.51 -29.14
CA TYR A 343 -13.48 -29.55 -28.32
C TYR A 343 -12.57 -30.06 -27.19
N LEU A 344 -11.61 -29.25 -26.75
CA LEU A 344 -10.82 -29.51 -25.54
C LEU A 344 -11.36 -28.61 -24.43
N GLY A 345 -12.26 -29.17 -23.63
CA GLY A 345 -12.81 -28.51 -22.46
C GLY A 345 -11.70 -28.07 -21.51
N ILE A 346 -11.39 -26.77 -21.49
CA ILE A 346 -10.66 -26.16 -20.39
C ILE A 346 -11.62 -26.21 -19.20
N ALA A 347 -11.41 -27.21 -18.33
CA ALA A 347 -12.18 -27.39 -17.12
C ALA A 347 -12.29 -26.05 -16.40
N HIS A 348 -13.50 -25.53 -16.25
CA HIS A 348 -13.76 -24.32 -15.48
C HIS A 348 -13.44 -24.64 -14.02
N GLN A 349 -12.19 -24.42 -13.60
CA GLN A 349 -11.82 -24.56 -12.20
C GLN A 349 -12.61 -23.53 -11.41
N ARG A 350 -13.45 -24.02 -10.50
CA ARG A 350 -14.14 -23.19 -9.52
C ARG A 350 -13.08 -22.40 -8.75
N PRO A 351 -13.26 -21.08 -8.54
CA PRO A 351 -12.30 -20.29 -7.80
C PRO A 351 -12.06 -20.90 -6.40
N PRO A 352 -10.80 -20.91 -5.90
CA PRO A 352 -10.48 -21.40 -4.56
C PRO A 352 -11.37 -20.75 -3.49
N GLN A 353 -11.72 -21.52 -2.44
CA GLN A 353 -12.57 -21.02 -1.37
C GLN A 353 -12.02 -19.74 -0.74
N ARG A 354 -10.68 -19.66 -0.57
CA ARG A 354 -9.98 -18.47 -0.07
C ARG A 354 -10.32 -17.24 -0.91
N GLN A 355 -10.16 -17.32 -2.23
CA GLN A 355 -10.44 -16.23 -3.17
C GLN A 355 -11.92 -15.80 -3.14
N VAL A 356 -12.85 -16.75 -2.98
CA VAL A 356 -14.28 -16.44 -2.84
C VAL A 356 -14.55 -15.63 -1.57
N VAL A 357 -13.95 -16.01 -0.43
CA VAL A 357 -14.13 -15.28 0.84
C VAL A 357 -13.52 -13.89 0.76
N LEU A 358 -12.31 -13.76 0.23
CA LEU A 358 -11.63 -12.47 0.07
C LEU A 358 -12.39 -11.53 -0.87
N SER A 359 -12.88 -12.04 -2.00
CA SER A 359 -13.70 -11.24 -2.93
C SER A 359 -15.04 -10.82 -2.31
N LYS A 360 -15.66 -11.71 -1.54
CA LYS A 360 -16.86 -11.38 -0.76
C LYS A 360 -16.58 -10.30 0.27
N PHE A 361 -15.44 -10.36 0.97
CA PHE A 361 -15.01 -9.33 1.92
C PHE A 361 -14.91 -7.95 1.25
N VAL A 362 -14.24 -7.84 0.09
CA VAL A 362 -14.10 -6.55 -0.63
C VAL A 362 -15.47 -5.95 -0.98
N ARG A 363 -16.42 -6.77 -1.44
CA ARG A 363 -17.77 -6.32 -1.80
C ARG A 363 -18.57 -5.93 -0.55
N GLN A 364 -18.62 -6.79 0.46
CA GLN A 364 -19.36 -6.56 1.69
C GLN A 364 -18.88 -5.34 2.46
N MET A 365 -17.58 -5.03 2.42
CA MET A 365 -17.06 -3.82 3.04
C MET A 365 -17.54 -2.55 2.34
N GLY A 366 -17.83 -2.60 1.03
CA GLY A 366 -18.36 -1.48 0.27
C GLY A 366 -19.88 -1.29 0.37
N ASP A 367 -20.62 -2.29 0.85
CA ASP A 367 -22.07 -2.22 1.04
C ASP A 367 -22.41 -1.30 2.23
N LEU A 368 -23.40 -0.40 2.05
CA LEU A 368 -23.91 0.52 3.08
C LEU A 368 -22.79 1.20 3.89
N LEU A 369 -21.78 1.72 3.19
CA LEU A 369 -20.53 2.21 3.77
C LEU A 369 -20.72 3.46 4.66
N PRO A 370 -20.42 3.39 5.97
CA PRO A 370 -20.39 4.56 6.83
C PRO A 370 -19.28 5.55 6.45
N SER A 371 -19.49 6.82 6.76
CA SER A 371 -18.54 7.90 6.44
C SER A 371 -17.18 7.76 7.13
N THR A 372 -17.11 7.08 8.29
CA THR A 372 -15.88 6.84 9.04
C THR A 372 -14.92 5.89 8.32
N ILE A 373 -15.44 4.89 7.61
CA ILE A 373 -14.65 3.88 6.88
C ILE A 373 -14.60 4.13 5.38
N TYR A 374 -15.17 5.24 4.89
CA TYR A 374 -15.13 5.64 3.48
C TYR A 374 -13.70 5.75 2.94
N ILE A 375 -12.86 6.56 3.59
CA ILE A 375 -11.46 6.77 3.18
C ILE A 375 -10.63 5.47 3.33
N PRO A 376 -10.69 4.75 4.47
CA PRO A 376 -10.01 3.45 4.61
C PRO A 376 -10.39 2.46 3.50
N TYR A 377 -11.66 2.37 3.13
CA TYR A 377 -12.12 1.49 2.06
C TYR A 377 -11.54 1.89 0.68
N LEU A 378 -11.53 3.19 0.34
CA LEU A 378 -10.92 3.66 -0.90
C LEU A 378 -9.41 3.38 -0.95
N LYS A 379 -8.69 3.57 0.15
CA LYS A 379 -7.26 3.23 0.25
C LYS A 379 -7.03 1.72 0.12
N MET A 380 -7.89 0.90 0.72
CA MET A 380 -7.84 -0.56 0.56
C MET A 380 -7.99 -0.96 -0.91
N LEU A 381 -9.00 -0.42 -1.61
CA LEU A 381 -9.19 -0.63 -3.04
C LEU A 381 -7.97 -0.15 -3.85
N GLN A 382 -7.34 0.96 -3.45
CA GLN A 382 -6.16 1.48 -4.11
C GLN A 382 -4.98 0.49 -4.04
N GLY A 383 -4.70 -0.07 -2.86
CA GLY A 383 -3.69 -1.11 -2.70
C GLY A 383 -4.03 -2.36 -3.53
N LEU A 384 -5.30 -2.79 -3.50
CA LEU A 384 -5.78 -3.95 -4.25
C LEU A 384 -5.87 -3.74 -5.77
N ALA A 385 -5.81 -2.50 -6.27
CA ALA A 385 -5.84 -2.16 -7.69
C ALA A 385 -4.46 -2.12 -8.34
N ASN A 386 -3.41 -2.50 -7.61
CA ASN A 386 -2.04 -2.54 -8.13
C ASN A 386 -1.86 -3.72 -9.10
N GLY A 387 -1.55 -3.41 -10.36
CA GLY A 387 -1.35 -4.39 -11.43
C GLY A 387 -2.43 -4.35 -12.53
N PRO A 388 -2.13 -4.83 -13.76
CA PRO A 388 -3.05 -4.72 -14.91
C PRO A 388 -4.40 -5.43 -14.70
N ARG A 389 -4.39 -6.65 -14.14
CA ARG A 389 -5.62 -7.43 -13.90
C ARG A 389 -6.41 -6.88 -12.71
N CYS A 390 -5.72 -6.62 -11.59
CA CYS A 390 -6.29 -6.01 -10.39
C CYS A 390 -7.00 -4.68 -10.66
N SER A 391 -6.35 -3.77 -11.40
CA SER A 391 -6.95 -2.49 -11.81
C SER A 391 -8.19 -2.68 -12.66
N HIS A 392 -8.21 -3.66 -13.58
CA HIS A 392 -9.39 -3.97 -14.37
C HIS A 392 -10.55 -4.48 -13.50
N TYR A 393 -10.29 -5.39 -12.55
CA TYR A 393 -11.35 -5.87 -11.63
C TYR A 393 -11.88 -4.76 -10.73
N CYS A 394 -11.00 -3.90 -10.21
CA CYS A 394 -11.41 -2.74 -9.42
C CYS A 394 -12.26 -1.75 -10.25
N PHE A 395 -11.86 -1.48 -11.50
CA PHE A 395 -12.65 -0.66 -12.43
C PHE A 395 -14.06 -1.23 -12.64
N THR A 396 -14.17 -2.54 -12.87
CA THR A 396 -15.44 -3.23 -13.08
C THR A 396 -16.31 -3.24 -11.82
N LEU A 397 -15.72 -3.39 -10.62
CA LEU A 397 -16.44 -3.26 -9.35
C LEU A 397 -17.10 -1.89 -9.22
N LEU A 398 -16.33 -0.80 -9.43
CA LEU A 398 -16.82 0.57 -9.34
C LEU A 398 -17.86 0.90 -10.41
N LYS A 399 -17.78 0.27 -11.58
CA LYS A 399 -18.79 0.36 -12.65
C LYS A 399 -20.08 -0.36 -12.26
N GLY A 400 -19.98 -1.58 -11.75
CA GLY A 400 -21.13 -2.36 -11.28
C GLY A 400 -21.91 -1.67 -10.16
N ASN A 401 -21.20 -1.05 -9.22
CA ASN A 401 -21.78 -0.30 -8.10
C ASN A 401 -22.67 0.88 -8.51
N GLY A 402 -22.51 1.42 -9.71
CA GLY A 402 -23.33 2.52 -10.25
C GLY A 402 -24.58 2.07 -11.03
N SER A 403 -24.71 0.77 -11.34
CA SER A 403 -25.72 0.26 -12.28
C SER A 403 -27.09 -0.08 -11.67
N THR A 404 -27.26 0.04 -10.35
CA THR A 404 -28.53 -0.25 -9.68
C THR A 404 -29.46 0.99 -9.67
N HIS A 405 -30.47 0.97 -10.55
CA HIS A 405 -31.67 1.82 -10.58
C HIS A 405 -31.50 3.35 -10.76
N ALA A 406 -31.28 3.77 -12.01
CA ALA A 406 -31.41 5.16 -12.44
C ALA A 406 -32.87 5.66 -12.62
N GLU A 407 -33.90 4.82 -12.42
CA GLU A 407 -35.28 5.18 -12.79
C GLU A 407 -36.17 5.73 -11.65
N ASN A 408 -35.73 5.78 -10.40
CA ASN A 408 -36.52 6.38 -9.31
C ASN A 408 -35.73 7.47 -8.56
N ILE A 409 -35.71 8.68 -9.13
CA ILE A 409 -34.97 9.89 -8.71
C ILE A 409 -35.56 10.54 -7.43
N GLN A 410 -36.05 9.75 -6.47
CA GLN A 410 -36.52 10.28 -5.17
C GLN A 410 -35.99 9.51 -3.94
N GLY A 411 -35.08 8.55 -4.13
CA GLY A 411 -34.33 7.92 -3.04
C GLY A 411 -32.85 7.83 -3.37
N ALA A 412 -31.98 8.29 -2.46
CA ALA A 412 -30.52 8.18 -2.53
C ALA A 412 -30.06 6.70 -2.54
N GLY A 413 -30.18 6.01 -3.68
CA GLY A 413 -30.09 4.55 -3.77
C GLY A 413 -28.87 4.00 -4.52
N GLY A 414 -27.85 4.80 -4.83
CA GLY A 414 -26.60 4.34 -5.44
C GLY A 414 -25.47 4.19 -4.43
N SER A 415 -24.54 3.27 -4.66
CA SER A 415 -23.36 3.13 -3.79
C SER A 415 -22.48 4.40 -3.89
N PRO A 416 -22.06 4.99 -2.75
CA PRO A 416 -21.19 6.18 -2.74
C PRO A 416 -19.79 5.90 -3.30
N VAL A 417 -19.44 4.62 -3.50
CA VAL A 417 -18.18 4.18 -4.11
C VAL A 417 -18.48 3.61 -5.48
N SER A 418 -18.76 4.51 -6.42
CA SER A 418 -19.04 4.21 -7.83
C SER A 418 -18.51 5.32 -8.74
N TRP A 419 -18.25 4.99 -10.01
CA TRP A 419 -17.83 6.00 -10.99
C TRP A 419 -18.90 7.07 -11.19
N GLU A 420 -20.17 6.66 -11.25
CA GLU A 420 -21.31 7.56 -11.44
C GLU A 420 -21.41 8.59 -10.31
N HIS A 421 -21.37 8.13 -9.05
CA HIS A 421 -21.42 9.03 -7.91
C HIS A 421 -20.23 9.99 -7.88
N PHE A 422 -19.03 9.51 -8.19
CA PHE A 422 -17.82 10.32 -8.16
C PHE A 422 -17.84 11.44 -9.23
N PHE A 423 -18.08 11.11 -10.49
CA PHE A 423 -18.11 12.11 -11.56
C PHE A 423 -19.30 13.06 -11.41
N HIS A 424 -20.45 12.57 -10.97
CA HIS A 424 -21.58 13.43 -10.63
C HIS A 424 -21.24 14.43 -9.51
N SER A 425 -20.54 13.97 -8.46
CA SER A 425 -20.10 14.85 -7.38
C SER A 425 -19.11 15.91 -7.87
N LEU A 426 -18.15 15.56 -8.74
CA LEU A 426 -17.24 16.53 -9.35
C LEU A 426 -17.97 17.57 -10.21
N MET A 427 -18.98 17.16 -10.99
CA MET A 427 -19.83 18.08 -11.75
C MET A 427 -20.54 19.06 -10.82
N LEU A 428 -21.18 18.57 -9.75
CA LEU A 428 -21.86 19.41 -8.77
C LEU A 428 -20.90 20.39 -8.10
N TYR A 429 -19.71 19.96 -7.68
CA TYR A 429 -18.71 20.88 -7.12
C TYR A 429 -18.28 21.95 -8.13
N HIS A 430 -18.05 21.56 -9.38
CA HIS A 430 -17.68 22.51 -10.44
C HIS A 430 -18.79 23.55 -10.69
N GLU A 431 -20.06 23.13 -10.77
CA GLU A 431 -21.19 24.04 -10.96
C GLU A 431 -21.39 25.01 -9.79
N HIS A 432 -21.29 24.51 -8.55
CA HIS A 432 -21.46 25.35 -7.36
C HIS A 432 -20.32 26.37 -7.21
N LEU A 433 -19.07 25.91 -7.33
CA LEU A 433 -17.90 26.78 -7.17
C LEU A 433 -17.80 27.84 -8.28
N ARG A 434 -18.33 27.57 -9.48
CA ARG A 434 -18.35 28.55 -10.57
C ARG A 434 -19.40 29.64 -10.37
N LYS A 435 -20.58 29.30 -9.82
CA LYS A 435 -21.63 30.26 -9.48
C LYS A 435 -21.20 31.23 -8.37
N ASP A 436 -20.23 30.82 -7.56
CA ASP A 436 -19.67 31.61 -6.45
C ASP A 436 -18.53 32.57 -6.88
N LEU A 437 -18.08 32.57 -8.15
CA LEU A 437 -17.21 33.64 -8.65
C LEU A 437 -18.02 34.94 -8.72
N PRO A 438 -17.53 36.07 -8.17
CA PRO A 438 -18.27 37.32 -8.17
C PRO A 438 -18.48 37.79 -9.61
N SER A 439 -19.70 37.64 -10.11
CA SER A 439 -20.17 38.39 -11.28
C SER A 439 -20.16 39.87 -10.91
N ALA A 440 -19.65 40.72 -11.80
CA ALA A 440 -19.49 42.16 -11.58
C ALA A 440 -20.84 42.91 -11.39
N GLU A 441 -21.99 42.23 -11.40
CA GLU A 441 -23.32 42.85 -11.44
C GLU A 441 -24.25 42.53 -10.25
N SER A 442 -23.86 41.76 -9.24
CA SER A 442 -24.79 41.38 -8.15
C SER A 442 -24.36 41.87 -6.76
N ILE A 443 -24.58 43.17 -6.48
CA ILE A 443 -24.35 43.79 -5.15
C ILE A 443 -25.54 43.61 -4.18
N GLN A 444 -26.66 43.03 -4.60
CA GLN A 444 -27.83 42.97 -3.74
C GLN A 444 -28.55 41.64 -3.87
N TYR A 445 -28.13 40.58 -3.16
CA TYR A 445 -29.04 39.61 -2.53
C TYR A 445 -28.26 38.74 -1.53
N ARG A 446 -28.53 39.01 -0.24
CA ARG A 446 -28.49 38.15 0.96
C ARG A 446 -27.48 36.98 1.02
N HIS A 447 -26.62 37.08 2.03
CA HIS A 447 -25.92 35.99 2.72
C HIS A 447 -26.58 34.60 2.59
N LEU A 448 -26.16 33.80 1.61
CA LEU A 448 -26.09 32.35 1.76
C LEU A 448 -24.67 32.03 2.27
N PRO A 449 -24.51 31.12 3.24
CA PRO A 449 -23.17 30.73 3.69
C PRO A 449 -22.41 30.08 2.53
N LEU A 450 -21.19 30.57 2.28
CA LEU A 450 -20.21 29.98 1.38
C LEU A 450 -20.11 28.47 1.64
N ARG A 451 -20.69 27.61 0.81
CA ARG A 451 -20.48 26.16 0.90
C ARG A 451 -19.22 25.78 0.12
N GLY A 452 -18.06 26.17 0.65
CA GLY A 452 -16.79 25.61 0.21
C GLY A 452 -16.71 24.11 0.49
N ILE A 453 -15.84 23.40 -0.22
CA ILE A 453 -15.56 21.98 0.04
C ILE A 453 -15.04 21.84 1.47
N THR A 454 -15.71 21.03 2.30
CA THR A 454 -15.26 20.76 3.67
C THR A 454 -14.00 19.90 3.67
N GLN A 455 -13.21 19.93 4.75
CA GLN A 455 -11.99 19.11 4.85
C GLN A 455 -12.27 17.61 4.65
N LYS A 456 -13.39 17.11 5.22
CA LYS A 456 -13.78 15.69 5.07
C LYS A 456 -14.12 15.33 3.63
N GLU A 457 -14.84 16.21 2.92
CA GLU A 457 -15.12 16.02 1.50
C GLU A 457 -13.85 16.08 0.66
N GLN A 458 -12.95 17.03 0.95
CA GLN A 458 -11.66 17.13 0.29
C GLN A 458 -10.83 15.85 0.45
N ASP A 459 -10.74 15.31 1.67
CA ASP A 459 -10.00 14.08 1.94
C ASP A 459 -10.61 12.87 1.21
N GLY A 460 -11.95 12.81 1.13
CA GLY A 460 -12.68 11.80 0.35
C GLY A 460 -12.43 11.91 -1.16
N LEU A 461 -12.48 13.13 -1.71
CA LEU A 461 -12.17 13.41 -3.12
C LEU A 461 -10.73 13.03 -3.46
N ILE A 462 -9.77 13.40 -2.60
CA ILE A 462 -8.35 13.05 -2.78
C ILE A 462 -8.19 11.53 -2.79
N ALA A 463 -8.80 10.80 -1.85
CA ALA A 463 -8.71 9.34 -1.80
C ALA A 463 -9.28 8.68 -3.07
N PHE A 464 -10.39 9.20 -3.60
CA PHE A 464 -11.00 8.67 -4.83
C PHE A 464 -10.17 9.02 -6.08
N LEU A 465 -9.59 10.23 -6.15
CA LEU A 465 -8.64 10.61 -7.20
C LEU A 465 -7.40 9.71 -7.20
N GLN A 466 -6.87 9.40 -6.02
CA GLN A 466 -5.74 8.48 -5.85
C GLN A 466 -6.05 7.05 -6.31
N LEU A 467 -7.26 6.55 -6.00
CA LEU A 467 -7.76 5.29 -6.52
C LEU A 467 -7.88 5.33 -8.05
N THR A 468 -8.49 6.38 -8.59
CA THR A 468 -8.65 6.61 -10.04
C THR A 468 -7.29 6.59 -10.74
N LYS A 469 -6.33 7.39 -10.26
CA LYS A 469 -4.95 7.46 -10.73
C LYS A 469 -4.29 6.08 -10.75
N THR A 470 -4.51 5.26 -9.72
CA THR A 470 -3.93 3.92 -9.64
C THR A 470 -4.53 2.98 -10.68
N ILE A 471 -5.86 2.99 -10.84
CA ILE A 471 -6.57 2.18 -11.83
C ILE A 471 -6.14 2.56 -13.25
N VAL A 472 -6.18 3.84 -13.58
CA VAL A 472 -5.88 4.34 -14.93
C VAL A 472 -4.40 4.27 -15.30
N LYS A 473 -3.50 4.21 -14.29
CA LYS A 473 -2.07 3.95 -14.51
C LYS A 473 -1.84 2.56 -15.11
N TRP A 474 -2.61 1.57 -14.68
CA TRP A 474 -2.42 0.16 -15.04
C TRP A 474 -3.35 -0.33 -16.16
N SER A 475 -4.53 0.29 -16.33
CA SER A 475 -5.53 -0.13 -17.31
C SER A 475 -5.81 0.95 -18.34
N GLU A 476 -5.37 0.72 -19.58
CA GLU A 476 -5.69 1.57 -20.73
C GLU A 476 -7.18 1.55 -21.06
N ASN A 477 -7.80 0.37 -21.00
CA ASN A 477 -9.25 0.24 -21.22
C ASN A 477 -10.04 1.12 -20.23
N ALA A 478 -9.61 1.18 -18.97
CA ALA A 478 -10.22 2.09 -18.01
C ALA A 478 -10.00 3.58 -18.37
N ARG A 479 -8.81 3.97 -18.87
CA ARG A 479 -8.57 5.35 -19.33
C ARG A 479 -9.55 5.78 -20.40
N LEU A 480 -9.65 4.97 -21.47
CA LEU A 480 -10.50 5.25 -22.61
C LEU A 480 -11.98 5.23 -22.20
N ALA A 481 -12.44 4.18 -21.52
CA ALA A 481 -13.83 4.04 -21.11
C ALA A 481 -14.31 5.18 -20.19
N LEU A 482 -13.45 5.71 -19.31
CA LEU A 482 -13.78 6.86 -18.47
C LEU A 482 -13.84 8.17 -19.26
N CYS A 483 -12.89 8.40 -20.17
CA CYS A 483 -12.80 9.65 -20.92
C CYS A 483 -13.79 9.75 -22.09
N GLU A 484 -14.16 8.62 -22.68
CA GLU A 484 -15.16 8.53 -23.76
C GLU A 484 -16.61 8.56 -23.23
N HIS A 485 -16.81 8.48 -21.91
CA HIS A 485 -18.15 8.51 -21.33
C HIS A 485 -18.83 9.86 -21.62
N PRO A 486 -19.99 9.87 -22.31
CA PRO A 486 -20.57 11.09 -22.88
C PRO A 486 -21.00 12.12 -21.83
N GLN A 487 -21.35 11.66 -20.62
CA GLN A 487 -21.82 12.54 -19.54
C GLN A 487 -20.70 12.95 -18.58
N TRP A 488 -19.65 12.14 -18.42
CA TRP A 488 -18.67 12.41 -17.36
C TRP A 488 -17.61 13.40 -17.78
N THR A 489 -17.27 13.48 -19.07
CA THR A 489 -16.28 14.43 -19.62
C THR A 489 -15.12 14.79 -18.66
N PRO A 490 -14.38 13.80 -18.09
CA PRO A 490 -13.52 14.02 -16.93
C PRO A 490 -12.48 15.14 -17.13
N VAL A 491 -11.90 15.21 -18.32
CA VAL A 491 -10.93 16.24 -18.70
C VAL A 491 -11.50 17.64 -18.53
N VAL A 492 -12.71 17.89 -19.03
CA VAL A 492 -13.33 19.22 -19.01
C VAL A 492 -13.67 19.64 -17.58
N ILE A 493 -14.26 18.74 -16.78
CA ILE A 493 -14.63 19.04 -15.40
C ILE A 493 -13.39 19.29 -14.56
N ILE A 494 -12.37 18.44 -14.67
CA ILE A 494 -11.15 18.57 -13.87
C ILE A 494 -10.44 19.89 -14.20
N LEU A 495 -10.30 20.25 -15.48
CA LEU A 495 -9.72 21.54 -15.87
C LEU A 495 -10.57 22.72 -15.40
N GLY A 496 -11.90 22.59 -15.40
CA GLY A 496 -12.82 23.59 -14.84
C GLY A 496 -12.63 23.79 -13.34
N LEU A 497 -12.49 22.70 -12.57
CA LEU A 497 -12.20 22.74 -11.13
C LEU A 497 -10.84 23.37 -10.82
N LEU A 498 -9.83 23.18 -11.68
CA LEU A 498 -8.52 23.83 -11.53
C LEU A 498 -8.60 25.36 -11.63
N GLN A 499 -9.58 25.90 -12.37
CA GLN A 499 -9.86 27.34 -12.44
C GLN A 499 -10.61 27.87 -11.21
N CYS A 500 -11.23 26.99 -10.41
CA CYS A 500 -11.91 27.37 -9.17
C CYS A 500 -10.92 27.60 -8.01
N SER A 501 -11.38 28.34 -7.00
CA SER A 501 -10.64 28.59 -5.75
C SER A 501 -10.72 27.38 -4.81
N ILE A 502 -10.05 26.28 -5.16
CA ILE A 502 -9.94 25.06 -4.35
C ILE A 502 -8.53 24.91 -3.75
N HIS A 503 -8.41 24.07 -2.71
CA HIS A 503 -7.15 23.86 -1.99
C HIS A 503 -6.02 23.33 -2.91
N PRO A 504 -4.77 23.83 -2.81
CA PRO A 504 -3.67 23.44 -3.71
C PRO A 504 -3.41 21.93 -3.78
N ILE A 505 -3.55 21.22 -2.65
CA ILE A 505 -3.39 19.76 -2.60
C ILE A 505 -4.41 19.04 -3.50
N LEU A 506 -5.66 19.52 -3.52
CA LEU A 506 -6.70 18.95 -4.40
C LEU A 506 -6.39 19.25 -5.87
N LYS A 507 -5.92 20.47 -6.20
CA LYS A 507 -5.46 20.81 -7.56
C LYS A 507 -4.30 19.95 -8.03
N ALA A 508 -3.33 19.68 -7.14
CA ALA A 508 -2.22 18.79 -7.45
C ALA A 508 -2.71 17.38 -7.79
N GLU A 509 -3.63 16.81 -7.01
CA GLU A 509 -4.16 15.47 -7.31
C GLU A 509 -5.04 15.42 -8.56
N LEU A 510 -5.77 16.49 -8.86
CA LEU A 510 -6.49 16.65 -10.13
C LEU A 510 -5.52 16.63 -11.33
N LEU A 511 -4.40 17.35 -11.24
CA LEU A 511 -3.34 17.33 -12.27
C LEU A 511 -2.64 15.97 -12.38
N GLU A 512 -2.34 15.30 -11.27
CA GLU A 512 -1.76 13.95 -11.30
C GLU A 512 -2.73 12.93 -11.93
N THR A 513 -4.05 13.10 -11.71
CA THR A 513 -5.09 12.28 -12.34
C THR A 513 -5.17 12.54 -13.85
N LEU A 514 -5.13 13.81 -14.28
CA LEU A 514 -5.02 14.16 -15.71
C LEU A 514 -3.75 13.61 -16.36
N SER A 515 -2.63 13.63 -15.63
CA SER A 515 -1.36 13.04 -16.10
C SER A 515 -1.53 11.55 -16.36
N ALA A 516 -2.22 10.84 -15.46
CA ALA A 516 -2.48 9.41 -15.64
C ALA A 516 -3.40 9.11 -16.83
N PHE A 517 -4.42 9.95 -17.09
CA PHE A 517 -5.25 9.85 -18.30
C PHE A 517 -4.46 10.14 -19.58
N GLY A 518 -3.58 11.15 -19.54
CA GLY A 518 -2.76 11.60 -20.67
C GLY A 518 -1.71 10.60 -21.13
N LYS A 519 -1.61 9.40 -20.53
CA LYS A 519 -0.76 8.31 -21.02
C LYS A 519 -1.27 7.67 -22.32
N SER A 520 -2.57 7.80 -22.63
CA SER A 520 -3.11 7.36 -23.91
C SER A 520 -3.02 8.51 -24.93
N PRO A 521 -2.40 8.32 -26.11
CA PRO A 521 -2.15 9.38 -27.09
C PRO A 521 -3.40 10.16 -27.54
N GLU A 522 -4.55 9.49 -27.64
CA GLU A 522 -5.82 10.08 -28.05
C GLU A 522 -6.32 11.10 -27.02
N ILE A 523 -6.23 10.72 -25.74
CA ILE A 523 -6.59 11.60 -24.62
C ILE A 523 -5.57 12.75 -24.52
N ALA A 524 -4.28 12.46 -24.69
CA ALA A 524 -3.21 13.46 -24.64
C ALA A 524 -3.41 14.58 -25.67
N ALA A 525 -3.77 14.23 -26.92
CA ALA A 525 -4.03 15.21 -27.98
C ALA A 525 -5.21 16.15 -27.64
N SER A 526 -6.31 15.59 -27.12
CA SER A 526 -7.47 16.36 -26.65
C SER A 526 -7.14 17.23 -25.42
N LEU A 527 -6.31 16.70 -24.51
CA LEU A 527 -5.91 17.38 -23.29
C LEU A 527 -5.02 18.60 -23.59
N TRP A 528 -4.13 18.52 -24.58
CA TRP A 528 -3.37 19.67 -25.07
C TRP A 528 -4.26 20.81 -25.56
N GLN A 529 -5.25 20.50 -26.39
CA GLN A 529 -6.20 21.50 -26.89
C GLN A 529 -7.00 22.13 -25.75
N SER A 530 -7.42 21.30 -24.79
CA SER A 530 -8.16 21.76 -23.61
C SER A 530 -7.31 22.64 -22.69
N LEU A 531 -6.01 22.33 -22.52
CA LEU A 531 -5.07 23.16 -21.77
C LEU A 531 -4.86 24.54 -22.41
N GLU A 532 -4.72 24.60 -23.74
CA GLU A 532 -4.64 25.87 -24.46
C GLU A 532 -5.94 26.66 -24.35
N TYR A 533 -7.10 26.01 -24.45
CA TYR A 533 -8.37 26.71 -24.32
C TYR A 533 -8.60 27.27 -22.90
N THR A 534 -8.24 26.49 -21.88
CA THR A 534 -8.46 26.86 -20.47
C THR A 534 -7.42 27.84 -19.93
N GLN A 535 -6.30 28.04 -20.63
CA GLN A 535 -5.23 28.97 -20.24
C GLN A 535 -4.76 28.78 -18.78
N ILE A 536 -4.74 27.53 -18.28
CA ILE A 536 -4.26 27.20 -16.93
C ILE A 536 -2.82 27.70 -16.73
N LEU A 537 -1.99 27.43 -17.74
CA LEU A 537 -0.81 28.25 -18.00
C LEU A 537 -1.23 29.33 -18.98
N GLN A 538 -0.96 30.59 -18.63
CA GLN A 538 -1.23 31.70 -19.52
C GLN A 538 -0.27 31.68 -20.72
N THR A 539 -0.73 31.17 -21.86
CA THR A 539 0.05 31.13 -23.11
C THR A 539 -0.20 32.37 -23.98
N VAL A 540 -1.34 33.05 -23.78
CA VAL A 540 -1.69 34.31 -24.44
C VAL A 540 -1.68 35.45 -23.43
N ARG A 541 -0.82 36.45 -23.66
CA ARG A 541 -0.75 37.66 -22.81
C ARG A 541 -1.72 38.72 -23.32
N THR A 542 -2.61 39.17 -22.45
CA THR A 542 -3.51 40.29 -22.75
C THR A 542 -2.73 41.61 -22.65
N PRO A 543 -2.83 42.53 -23.63
CA PRO A 543 -2.17 43.83 -23.56
C PRO A 543 -2.58 44.60 -22.29
N GLY A 544 -1.60 45.03 -21.48
CA GLY A 544 -1.84 45.79 -20.23
C GLY A 544 -1.90 44.95 -18.95
N GLN A 545 -1.85 43.62 -19.05
CA GLN A 545 -1.82 42.73 -17.89
C GLN A 545 -0.43 42.74 -17.22
N ARG A 546 -0.33 43.28 -16.00
CA ARG A 546 0.94 43.39 -15.24
C ARG A 546 1.23 42.20 -14.33
N GLN A 547 0.21 41.46 -13.93
CA GLN A 547 0.33 40.29 -13.05
C GLN A 547 0.11 39.01 -13.87
N ALA A 548 0.93 37.99 -13.58
CA ALA A 548 0.68 36.64 -14.04
C ALA A 548 -0.68 36.16 -13.52
N ILE A 549 -1.31 35.20 -14.21
CA ILE A 549 -2.55 34.53 -13.78
C ILE A 549 -2.32 33.01 -13.88
N GLY A 550 -3.13 32.24 -13.15
CA GLY A 550 -3.12 30.79 -13.22
C GLY A 550 -1.98 30.19 -12.41
N ILE A 551 -1.38 29.12 -12.91
CA ILE A 551 -0.43 28.31 -12.14
C ILE A 551 0.83 29.08 -11.71
N GLU A 552 1.22 30.13 -12.45
CA GLU A 552 2.36 30.96 -12.07
C GLU A 552 2.09 31.80 -10.81
N VAL A 553 0.85 32.22 -10.59
CA VAL A 553 0.46 32.92 -9.35
C VAL A 553 0.43 31.93 -8.19
N GLU A 554 -0.17 30.75 -8.40
CA GLU A 554 -0.24 29.73 -7.35
C GLU A 554 1.16 29.31 -6.89
N LEU A 555 2.08 29.17 -7.82
CA LEU A 555 3.48 28.88 -7.53
C LEU A 555 4.15 29.98 -6.70
N ASN A 556 4.02 31.24 -7.12
CA ASN A 556 4.75 32.35 -6.50
C ASN A 556 4.10 32.86 -5.21
N GLU A 557 2.78 32.79 -5.08
CA GLU A 557 2.03 33.37 -3.95
C GLU A 557 1.53 32.33 -2.94
N VAL A 558 1.25 31.09 -3.37
CA VAL A 558 0.67 30.06 -2.49
C VAL A 558 1.75 29.05 -2.11
N GLU A 559 2.32 28.33 -3.07
CA GLU A 559 3.32 27.27 -2.82
C GLU A 559 4.60 27.83 -2.19
N SER A 560 5.10 28.96 -2.71
CA SER A 560 6.33 29.59 -2.19
C SER A 560 6.19 30.09 -0.74
N ARG A 561 4.97 30.39 -0.27
CA ARG A 561 4.73 30.74 1.16
C ARG A 561 4.70 29.51 2.05
N CYS A 562 4.22 28.39 1.53
CA CYS A 562 4.17 27.12 2.26
C CYS A 562 5.50 26.36 2.23
N GLU A 563 6.43 26.73 1.34
CA GLU A 563 7.70 26.05 1.09
C GLU A 563 7.51 24.58 0.64
N GLU A 564 6.36 24.29 0.05
CA GLU A 564 5.95 22.99 -0.51
C GLU A 564 5.33 23.25 -1.88
N TYR A 565 5.68 22.43 -2.89
CA TYR A 565 5.39 22.66 -4.31
C TYR A 565 4.64 21.49 -4.99
N PRO A 566 3.55 20.95 -4.40
CA PRO A 566 2.82 19.80 -4.94
C PRO A 566 2.15 20.08 -6.30
N LEU A 567 1.58 21.27 -6.50
CA LEU A 567 0.91 21.67 -7.74
C LEU A 567 1.93 21.84 -8.88
N THR A 568 3.02 22.55 -8.61
CA THR A 568 4.10 22.71 -9.60
C THR A 568 4.64 21.35 -10.03
N ARG A 569 4.85 20.43 -9.09
CA ARG A 569 5.33 19.07 -9.41
C ARG A 569 4.31 18.29 -10.25
N ALA A 570 3.03 18.33 -9.88
CA ALA A 570 1.96 17.68 -10.62
C ALA A 570 1.82 18.24 -12.04
N PHE A 571 1.97 19.55 -12.22
CA PHE A 571 1.96 20.17 -13.55
C PHE A 571 3.16 19.76 -14.40
N CYS A 572 4.37 19.73 -13.83
CA CYS A 572 5.55 19.22 -14.54
C CYS A 572 5.36 17.77 -14.98
N GLN A 573 4.76 16.93 -14.13
CA GLN A 573 4.44 15.55 -14.46
C GLN A 573 3.42 15.44 -15.60
N LEU A 574 2.40 16.30 -15.60
CA LEU A 574 1.40 16.38 -16.67
C LEU A 574 2.08 16.73 -18.00
N ILE A 575 2.88 17.78 -18.03
CA ILE A 575 3.59 18.20 -19.24
C ILE A 575 4.55 17.10 -19.73
N SER A 576 5.29 16.43 -18.83
CA SER A 576 6.15 15.29 -19.20
C SER A 576 5.34 14.20 -19.90
N THR A 577 4.26 13.76 -19.25
CA THR A 577 3.45 12.65 -19.74
C THR A 577 2.80 12.98 -21.08
N LEU A 578 2.33 14.22 -21.25
CA LEU A 578 1.72 14.68 -22.49
C LEU A 578 2.72 14.71 -23.64
N VAL A 579 3.91 15.28 -23.45
CA VAL A 579 4.93 15.31 -24.50
C VAL A 579 5.41 13.90 -24.85
N GLU A 580 5.54 13.01 -23.86
CA GLU A 580 5.90 11.59 -24.07
C GLU A 580 4.85 10.83 -24.89
N SER A 581 3.57 11.12 -24.67
CA SER A 581 2.46 10.34 -25.23
C SER A 581 2.00 10.86 -26.60
N SER A 582 1.83 12.17 -26.74
CA SER A 582 1.41 12.81 -28.00
C SER A 582 1.61 14.32 -27.96
N PHE A 583 2.25 14.89 -28.98
CA PHE A 583 2.43 16.35 -29.11
C PHE A 583 1.84 16.87 -30.44
N PRO A 584 0.83 17.76 -30.41
CA PRO A 584 0.24 18.32 -31.62
C PRO A 584 1.12 19.44 -32.20
N SER A 585 1.51 19.32 -33.47
CA SER A 585 2.37 20.29 -34.18
C SER A 585 1.74 21.68 -34.33
N ASN A 586 0.41 21.79 -34.31
CA ASN A 586 -0.31 23.05 -34.40
C ASN A 586 -0.81 23.56 -33.03
N LEU A 587 -0.18 23.16 -31.92
CA LEU A 587 -0.58 23.56 -30.58
C LEU A 587 -0.66 25.09 -30.44
N GLY A 588 -1.84 25.61 -30.09
CA GLY A 588 -2.07 27.05 -29.92
C GLY A 588 -2.33 27.82 -31.22
N ALA A 589 -2.33 27.15 -32.38
CA ALA A 589 -2.64 27.78 -33.66
C ALA A 589 -4.03 28.44 -33.63
N GLY A 590 -4.09 29.70 -34.07
CA GLY A 590 -5.29 30.54 -34.03
C GLY A 590 -5.38 31.47 -32.82
N LEU A 591 -4.71 31.14 -31.70
CA LEU A 591 -4.61 32.01 -30.51
C LEU A 591 -3.23 32.67 -30.40
N ARG A 592 -2.18 31.93 -30.76
CA ARG A 592 -0.77 32.34 -30.70
C ARG A 592 0.03 31.63 -31.81
N PRO A 593 1.31 31.98 -32.03
CA PRO A 593 2.20 31.17 -32.86
C PRO A 593 2.21 29.72 -32.35
N PRO A 594 2.09 28.72 -33.26
CA PRO A 594 2.05 27.32 -32.87
C PRO A 594 3.36 26.89 -32.20
N GLY A 595 3.29 25.87 -31.36
CA GLY A 595 4.46 25.21 -30.77
C GLY A 595 4.51 25.26 -29.24
N PHE A 596 5.58 24.70 -28.66
CA PHE A 596 5.72 24.46 -27.22
C PHE A 596 6.32 25.63 -26.41
N GLU A 597 6.75 26.70 -27.07
CA GLU A 597 7.57 27.77 -26.47
C GLU A 597 7.03 28.36 -25.14
N PRO A 598 5.71 28.65 -24.96
CA PRO A 598 5.21 29.22 -23.70
C PRO A 598 5.40 28.29 -22.48
N TYR A 599 5.25 26.98 -22.69
CA TYR A 599 5.47 25.99 -21.64
C TYR A 599 6.96 25.89 -21.32
N LEU A 600 7.82 25.84 -22.35
CA LEU A 600 9.27 25.82 -22.17
C LEU A 600 9.75 27.06 -21.40
N HIS A 601 9.24 28.24 -21.76
CA HIS A 601 9.55 29.49 -21.07
C HIS A 601 9.15 29.41 -19.59
N PHE A 602 7.94 28.97 -19.27
CA PHE A 602 7.50 28.81 -17.87
C PHE A 602 8.39 27.84 -17.08
N LEU A 603 8.68 26.67 -17.66
CA LEU A 603 9.53 25.65 -17.03
C LEU A 603 10.94 26.18 -16.77
N ARG A 604 11.54 26.86 -17.74
CA ARG A 604 12.89 27.43 -17.63
C ARG A 604 12.93 28.57 -16.62
N GLU A 605 12.12 29.61 -16.84
CA GLU A 605 12.21 30.89 -16.12
C GLU A 605 11.57 30.83 -14.73
N SER A 606 10.42 30.18 -14.60
CA SER A 606 9.61 30.23 -13.38
C SER A 606 9.85 29.02 -12.47
N ILE A 607 10.37 27.90 -13.00
CA ILE A 607 10.67 26.70 -12.21
C ILE A 607 12.19 26.49 -12.08
N PHE A 608 12.90 26.13 -13.15
CA PHE A 608 14.29 25.66 -13.06
C PHE A 608 15.31 26.73 -12.68
N LEU A 609 15.23 27.95 -13.23
CA LEU A 609 16.17 29.02 -12.89
C LEU A 609 15.96 29.52 -11.45
N ARG A 610 14.70 29.61 -11.00
CA ARG A 610 14.35 30.02 -9.63
C ARG A 610 14.40 28.89 -8.61
N PHE A 611 14.68 27.67 -9.05
CA PHE A 611 14.72 26.48 -8.22
C PHE A 611 15.74 26.60 -7.07
N ARG A 612 16.92 27.14 -7.35
CA ARG A 612 17.98 27.31 -6.32
C ARG A 612 17.67 28.43 -5.32
N THR A 613 16.81 29.37 -5.68
CA THR A 613 16.47 30.54 -4.86
C THR A 613 15.26 30.33 -3.97
N ARG A 614 14.49 29.26 -4.18
CA ARG A 614 13.29 28.93 -3.40
C ARG A 614 13.63 28.15 -2.13
N ALA A 615 12.88 28.41 -1.06
CA ALA A 615 12.93 27.64 0.18
C ALA A 615 12.09 26.37 0.05
N TYR A 616 12.56 25.29 0.69
CA TYR A 616 11.91 23.97 0.69
C TYR A 616 11.84 23.46 2.12
N ARG A 617 10.62 23.15 2.58
CA ARG A 617 10.43 22.56 3.92
C ARG A 617 11.08 21.18 4.02
N ARG A 618 11.07 20.41 2.92
CA ARG A 618 11.66 19.06 2.84
C ARG A 618 12.78 19.02 1.81
N ALA A 619 14.00 18.69 2.25
CA ALA A 619 15.14 18.55 1.34
C ALA A 619 14.94 17.48 0.25
N ALA A 620 14.17 16.42 0.53
CA ALA A 620 13.83 15.38 -0.45
C ALA A 620 12.95 15.90 -1.60
N GLU A 621 12.13 16.92 -1.35
CA GLU A 621 11.30 17.55 -2.38
C GLU A 621 12.15 18.28 -3.42
N LYS A 622 13.27 18.85 -2.97
CA LYS A 622 14.30 19.41 -3.86
C LYS A 622 14.81 18.35 -4.83
N VAL A 623 15.13 17.15 -4.33
CA VAL A 623 15.60 16.05 -5.20
C VAL A 623 14.50 15.65 -6.17
N ASN A 624 13.26 15.47 -5.71
CA ASN A 624 12.15 15.03 -6.55
C ASN A 624 11.86 15.95 -7.76
N ILE A 625 11.91 17.27 -7.58
CA ILE A 625 11.70 18.23 -8.68
C ILE A 625 12.87 18.17 -9.70
N THR A 626 14.08 17.88 -9.25
CA THR A 626 15.27 17.71 -10.12
C THR A 626 15.43 16.30 -10.69
N SER A 627 14.90 15.27 -10.01
CA SER A 627 15.04 13.86 -10.36
C SER A 627 13.90 13.34 -11.22
N LEU A 628 12.84 14.13 -11.41
CA LEU A 628 11.97 13.97 -12.55
C LEU A 628 12.88 14.04 -13.79
N GLY A 629 12.96 12.93 -14.54
CA GLY A 629 13.68 12.84 -15.81
C GLY A 629 13.30 13.90 -16.84
N PHE A 630 12.39 14.82 -16.51
CA PHE A 630 11.97 16.00 -17.24
C PHE A 630 13.10 16.87 -17.81
N VAL A 631 14.18 17.14 -17.06
CA VAL A 631 15.32 17.91 -17.63
C VAL A 631 16.03 17.05 -18.68
N SER A 632 16.34 15.79 -18.36
CA SER A 632 16.93 14.85 -19.33
C SER A 632 16.03 14.64 -20.55
N PHE A 633 14.71 14.60 -20.36
CA PHE A 633 13.68 14.40 -21.36
C PHE A 633 13.50 15.64 -22.26
N LEU A 634 13.49 16.85 -21.70
CA LEU A 634 13.50 18.10 -22.46
C LEU A 634 14.76 18.21 -23.32
N PHE A 635 15.92 17.78 -22.81
CA PHE A 635 17.16 17.70 -23.59
C PHE A 635 17.10 16.63 -24.68
N GLN A 636 16.54 15.45 -24.38
CA GLN A 636 16.46 14.32 -25.32
C GLN A 636 15.42 14.54 -26.43
N ASN A 637 14.35 15.30 -26.16
CA ASN A 637 13.28 15.63 -27.11
C ASN A 637 13.35 17.07 -27.62
N TYR A 638 14.43 17.80 -27.34
CA TYR A 638 14.60 19.20 -27.75
C TYR A 638 14.41 19.38 -29.25
N PHE A 639 14.89 18.46 -30.09
CA PHE A 639 14.71 18.52 -31.54
C PHE A 639 13.24 18.32 -31.96
N THR A 640 12.50 17.42 -31.32
CA THR A 640 11.06 17.21 -31.60
C THR A 640 10.24 18.43 -31.18
N LEU A 641 10.62 19.08 -30.08
CA LEU A 641 9.95 20.27 -29.53
C LEU A 641 10.35 21.58 -30.23
N ALA A 642 11.51 21.63 -30.88
CA ALA A 642 12.00 22.82 -31.59
C ALA A 642 11.68 22.82 -33.10
N VAL A 643 11.33 21.67 -33.68
CA VAL A 643 11.08 21.50 -35.12
C VAL A 643 9.58 21.31 -35.45
N GLY A 644 8.74 21.01 -34.45
CA GLY A 644 7.27 20.98 -34.57
C GLY A 644 6.66 22.32 -34.18
#